data_AF-A0A355XX21-F1
#
_entry.id   AF-A0A355XX21-F1
#
_cell.length_a   1.000
_cell.length_b   1.000
_cell.length_c   1.000
_cell.angle_alpha   90.00
_cell.angle_beta   90.00
_cell.angle_gamma   90.00
#
_symmetry.space_group_name_H-M   'P 1'
#
loop_
_entity.id
_entity.type
_entity.pdbx_description
1 polymer ?
#
loop_
_entity_poly.entity_id
_entity_poly.type
_entity_poly.pdbx_seq_one_letter_code
_entity_poly.pdbx_strand_id
1 'polypeptide(L)'
;MRRLRHLIIATLAVVASLASALPAHAQERRPIDSRHPMWLVHIDVWHKADPQKIIDLIPEDIRPWICMNLSLSCQYDPDKNVYKMPQNAVKTYKSWASVCQANGMWFTCQPASGGHTHIQDDDLETFEYFFKHYPNFLGWNYAEQFWGFDEPGDMSSSTQSSRIALFAKLVPMAHKYGGLLTVSFCGNIWSHPLNPDGMMKRNKNLLDACRKYPEAILWLYKYTTSSCFYNNESVTIAPFIAGLAKNYGIRYDNCGWNGALDALLGKNHGKKYPIAAGIGTTLEQTGMNGGAVWDGPELTTTEDFQVLNNTTVNGYTRRNWGRFPSLDNAWIDMFRKVIDGTLYIPTREEVVGKTKVVVVNDVTSGSDEDKYAAWGDLYDGLYKQDDPFNHGNGQWMENYCYFKKTGRYGAIPVVNELHDDLAKAIPVKVYKASRTAKWPTLAAKVADFDRQYPEVSKGDLFVERFKNQLVTYTPYTYLNKKTSATADIPLLYNTCDSLSLTYGKLSSGIVKEHADHIDFYLNNYRTDTTTAQTDQITIKGASEKPTYTLAKRAAGRAAATETWDEAAKAYTLQVKHIGPVDVTIRCAGTATDRSTDCVDDTPLTADMPKQPEPYDGPVTIEAEDMDYRNIKSCVTDPYYVYPDMRGYAGNGFMDMGTNTSAVLRHEMTIRKAGDYNVTIRYTSPKKGYLKVSLNGTQTVNYEQTEQNEWKTATFAATLKEGKNTLVITNTSGVAMYIDNVTYAPAEAQPETYGVTIRPTEHGTVTADKQLAAEGEEVTLTITPDEGYALQAIRVTSSVFFTQQKYISVEEGATTATFTMPDDNVTLQPTFTDRTLAYSMDMGNVQAGTLPPGWKTTQENSEVHEYPNLYSGGARTMTGFGGYQGKALYWRNGKAEYGLQEDYPLTLAAGNYKLSYACAAWKGSPKYAVSIIDDSGKSIAASATHSATPNANGSTTANITGAKLYELPFVVKTAGDYIIQFMDKTPEGGYHEFLLLECRVNDTDVSSGIAETRQATVAPGIYSVTGMKMESLAPGINIIVMPNGEKRKVMVRR
;
A
#
# COMPACT_ATOMS: atom_id res chain seq x y z
N MET A 1 -7.75 -52.42 -33.76
CA MET A 1 -8.56 -51.67 -32.77
C MET A 1 -7.77 -51.11 -31.58
N ARG A 2 -6.93 -51.88 -30.86
CA ARG A 2 -6.15 -51.36 -29.70
C ARG A 2 -5.16 -50.23 -30.03
N ARG A 3 -4.49 -50.27 -31.20
CA ARG A 3 -3.57 -49.20 -31.65
C ARG A 3 -4.30 -47.92 -32.09
N LEU A 4 -5.51 -48.03 -32.63
CA LEU A 4 -6.32 -46.87 -33.02
C LEU A 4 -6.87 -46.13 -31.78
N ARG A 5 -7.23 -46.86 -30.71
CA ARG A 5 -7.60 -46.25 -29.42
C ARG A 5 -6.43 -45.52 -28.74
N HIS A 6 -5.21 -46.04 -28.79
CA HIS A 6 -4.04 -45.36 -28.22
C HIS A 6 -3.67 -44.11 -29.01
N LEU A 7 -3.81 -44.14 -30.34
CA LEU A 7 -3.57 -42.96 -31.18
C LEU A 7 -4.61 -41.87 -30.90
N ILE A 8 -5.90 -42.24 -30.79
CA ILE A 8 -6.99 -41.29 -30.48
C ILE A 8 -6.82 -40.68 -29.08
N ILE A 9 -6.44 -41.47 -28.06
CA ILE A 9 -6.21 -40.97 -26.69
C ILE A 9 -4.96 -40.07 -26.63
N ALA A 10 -3.88 -40.42 -27.35
CA ALA A 10 -2.69 -39.58 -27.43
C ALA A 10 -2.96 -38.28 -28.19
N THR A 11 -3.74 -38.30 -29.27
CA THR A 11 -4.13 -37.09 -30.01
C THR A 11 -5.11 -36.22 -29.22
N LEU A 12 -6.05 -36.80 -28.46
CA LEU A 12 -6.92 -36.05 -27.54
C LEU A 12 -6.15 -35.46 -26.35
N ALA A 13 -5.15 -36.16 -25.81
CA ALA A 13 -4.28 -35.62 -24.77
C ALA A 13 -3.40 -34.48 -25.29
N VAL A 14 -2.87 -34.60 -26.51
CA VAL A 14 -2.07 -33.54 -27.17
C VAL A 14 -2.93 -32.31 -27.53
N VAL A 15 -4.15 -32.51 -28.02
CA VAL A 15 -5.11 -31.42 -28.29
C VAL A 15 -5.61 -30.77 -26.99
N ALA A 16 -5.81 -31.54 -25.91
CA ALA A 16 -6.14 -31.00 -24.59
C ALA A 16 -4.96 -30.22 -23.96
N SER A 17 -3.71 -30.67 -24.17
CA SER A 17 -2.51 -29.94 -23.72
C SER A 17 -2.15 -28.72 -24.59
N LEU A 18 -2.61 -28.68 -25.85
CA LEU A 18 -2.47 -27.52 -26.74
C LEU A 18 -3.61 -26.51 -26.53
N ALA A 19 -4.80 -26.94 -26.09
CA ALA A 19 -5.89 -26.06 -25.70
C ALA A 19 -5.66 -25.39 -24.32
N SER A 20 -4.87 -26.01 -23.43
CA SER A 20 -4.45 -25.41 -22.16
C SER A 20 -3.21 -24.51 -22.26
N ALA A 21 -2.67 -24.31 -23.47
CA ALA A 21 -1.52 -23.44 -23.76
C ALA A 21 -1.89 -22.22 -24.63
N LEU A 22 -3.17 -21.90 -24.77
CA LEU A 22 -3.56 -20.53 -25.10
C LEU A 22 -3.29 -19.69 -23.84
N PRO A 23 -2.55 -18.57 -23.91
CA PRO A 23 -2.56 -17.63 -22.80
C PRO A 23 -4.04 -17.28 -22.57
N ALA A 24 -4.57 -17.63 -21.39
CA ALA A 24 -5.88 -17.14 -21.01
C ALA A 24 -5.78 -15.62 -21.14
N HIS A 25 -6.48 -15.06 -22.15
CA HIS A 25 -6.61 -13.62 -22.22
C HIS A 25 -7.18 -13.20 -20.86
N ALA A 26 -6.51 -12.24 -20.22
CA ALA A 26 -6.98 -11.70 -18.96
C ALA A 26 -8.47 -11.37 -19.11
N GLN A 27 -9.28 -11.72 -18.11
CA GLN A 27 -10.58 -11.07 -18.01
C GLN A 27 -10.30 -9.57 -17.96
N GLU A 28 -11.05 -8.73 -18.66
CA GLU A 28 -10.91 -7.27 -18.58
C GLU A 28 -12.22 -6.71 -18.04
N ARG A 29 -12.18 -6.09 -16.86
CA ARG A 29 -13.38 -5.50 -16.26
C ARG A 29 -13.80 -4.27 -17.04
N ARG A 30 -12.87 -3.35 -17.25
CA ARG A 30 -12.96 -2.21 -18.17
C ARG A 30 -11.58 -1.91 -18.76
N PRO A 31 -11.50 -1.42 -20.01
CA PRO A 31 -10.27 -0.87 -20.55
C PRO A 31 -9.88 0.41 -19.84
N ILE A 32 -8.57 0.61 -19.72
CA ILE A 32 -7.93 1.86 -19.30
C ILE A 32 -6.82 2.13 -20.30
N ASP A 33 -6.97 3.21 -21.06
CA ASP A 33 -6.03 3.65 -22.09
C ASP A 33 -6.33 5.12 -22.45
N SER A 34 -5.69 5.65 -23.49
CA SER A 34 -5.88 7.03 -23.96
C SER A 34 -7.29 7.35 -24.47
N ARG A 35 -8.06 6.34 -24.90
CA ARG A 35 -9.46 6.48 -25.36
C ARG A 35 -10.46 6.18 -24.24
N HIS A 36 -10.05 5.40 -23.24
CA HIS A 36 -10.84 5.03 -22.07
C HIS A 36 -10.20 5.55 -20.76
N PRO A 37 -9.95 6.86 -20.62
CA PRO A 37 -9.36 7.39 -19.40
C PRO A 37 -10.27 7.18 -18.19
N MET A 38 -9.67 7.25 -17.01
CA MET A 38 -10.37 7.03 -15.75
C MET A 38 -10.06 8.14 -14.75
N TRP A 39 -11.09 8.63 -14.06
CA TRP A 39 -10.93 9.54 -12.94
C TRP A 39 -11.40 8.88 -11.65
N LEU A 40 -10.46 8.68 -10.71
CA LEU A 40 -10.72 8.22 -9.36
C LEU A 40 -11.23 9.38 -8.50
N VAL A 41 -12.51 9.32 -8.12
CA VAL A 41 -13.19 10.33 -7.28
C VAL A 41 -13.43 9.74 -5.90
N HIS A 42 -13.05 10.46 -4.85
CA HIS A 42 -12.95 9.87 -3.52
C HIS A 42 -14.26 9.91 -2.73
N ILE A 43 -14.59 8.79 -2.09
CA ILE A 43 -15.48 8.71 -0.94
C ILE A 43 -14.57 8.51 0.27
N ASP A 44 -14.40 9.55 1.09
CA ASP A 44 -13.37 9.59 2.12
C ASP A 44 -13.94 9.76 3.54
N VAL A 45 -13.45 9.00 4.52
CA VAL A 45 -13.84 9.19 5.92
C VAL A 45 -13.44 10.55 6.52
N TRP A 46 -12.42 11.22 5.98
CA TRP A 46 -11.93 12.52 6.49
C TRP A 46 -12.96 13.64 6.35
N HIS A 47 -13.85 13.60 5.36
CA HIS A 47 -14.97 14.55 5.23
C HIS A 47 -16.33 13.98 5.70
N LYS A 48 -16.33 12.83 6.38
CA LYS A 48 -17.53 12.14 6.88
C LYS A 48 -18.47 11.70 5.76
N ALA A 49 -17.92 11.11 4.70
CA ALA A 49 -18.60 10.86 3.43
C ALA A 49 -20.00 10.24 3.58
N ASP A 50 -20.93 10.71 2.74
CA ASP A 50 -22.18 10.03 2.39
C ASP A 50 -22.03 9.54 0.95
N PRO A 51 -21.79 8.23 0.73
CA PRO A 51 -21.54 7.68 -0.61
C PRO A 51 -22.64 8.03 -1.63
N GLN A 52 -23.91 7.93 -1.23
CA GLN A 52 -25.03 8.17 -2.15
C GLN A 52 -25.08 9.64 -2.56
N LYS A 53 -24.98 10.57 -1.61
CA LYS A 53 -25.04 12.01 -1.92
C LYS A 53 -23.84 12.49 -2.72
N ILE A 54 -22.66 11.90 -2.53
CA ILE A 54 -21.48 12.20 -3.36
C ILE A 54 -21.72 11.73 -4.80
N ILE A 55 -22.21 10.49 -4.99
CA ILE A 55 -22.52 9.96 -6.32
C ILE A 55 -23.57 10.83 -7.03
N ASP A 56 -24.61 11.27 -6.32
CA ASP A 56 -25.66 12.14 -6.85
C ASP A 56 -25.13 13.51 -7.33
N LEU A 57 -24.01 13.98 -6.75
CA LEU A 57 -23.37 15.25 -7.11
C LEU A 57 -22.45 15.14 -8.34
N ILE A 58 -22.10 13.93 -8.79
CA ILE A 58 -21.28 13.72 -9.98
C ILE A 58 -22.14 13.99 -11.23
N PRO A 59 -21.74 14.93 -12.11
CA PRO A 59 -22.46 15.20 -13.35
C PRO A 59 -22.61 13.96 -14.23
N GLU A 60 -23.80 13.79 -14.82
CA GLU A 60 -24.13 12.60 -15.62
C GLU A 60 -23.21 12.41 -16.83
N ASP A 61 -22.74 13.50 -17.43
CA ASP A 61 -21.89 13.49 -18.62
C ASP A 61 -20.47 12.96 -18.34
N ILE A 62 -19.97 13.14 -17.11
CA ILE A 62 -18.65 12.62 -16.71
C ILE A 62 -18.73 11.27 -15.99
N ARG A 63 -19.89 10.93 -15.41
CA ARG A 63 -20.09 9.72 -14.58
C ARG A 63 -19.56 8.42 -15.22
N PRO A 64 -19.73 8.16 -16.53
CA PRO A 64 -19.21 6.93 -17.16
C PRO A 64 -17.69 6.75 -17.06
N TRP A 65 -16.95 7.85 -16.88
CA TRP A 65 -15.50 7.89 -16.82
C TRP A 65 -14.97 7.81 -15.38
N ILE A 66 -15.86 7.92 -14.38
CA ILE A 66 -15.51 7.92 -12.97
C ILE A 66 -15.39 6.49 -12.44
N CYS A 67 -14.44 6.30 -11.52
CA CYS A 67 -14.42 5.18 -10.59
C CYS A 67 -14.34 5.76 -9.17
N MET A 68 -15.19 5.28 -8.26
CA MET A 68 -15.17 5.76 -6.88
C MET A 68 -13.98 5.15 -6.13
N ASN A 69 -13.11 5.97 -5.56
CA ASN A 69 -12.05 5.50 -4.66
C ASN A 69 -12.57 5.55 -3.22
N LEU A 70 -12.84 4.40 -2.63
CA LEU A 70 -13.24 4.29 -1.23
C LEU A 70 -11.98 4.47 -0.37
N SER A 71 -11.83 5.64 0.24
CA SER A 71 -10.64 6.08 0.96
C SER A 71 -10.86 6.06 2.46
N LEU A 72 -10.03 5.30 3.17
CA LEU A 72 -10.05 5.22 4.63
C LEU A 72 -8.83 5.91 5.23
N SER A 73 -8.99 6.46 6.42
CA SER A 73 -7.90 7.13 7.14
C SER A 73 -6.93 6.12 7.70
N CYS A 74 -5.64 6.43 7.67
CA CYS A 74 -4.60 5.65 8.31
C CYS A 74 -4.42 6.00 9.81
N GLN A 75 -5.29 6.83 10.39
CA GLN A 75 -5.15 7.24 11.79
C GLN A 75 -5.37 6.08 12.75
N TYR A 76 -4.27 5.63 13.35
CA TYR A 76 -4.23 4.59 14.36
C TYR A 76 -3.88 5.15 15.74
N ASP A 77 -4.49 4.60 16.78
CA ASP A 77 -4.14 4.85 18.17
C ASP A 77 -3.43 3.61 18.73
N PRO A 78 -2.10 3.63 18.90
CA PRO A 78 -1.34 2.48 19.39
C PRO A 78 -1.63 2.18 20.87
N ASP A 79 -2.02 3.17 21.68
CA ASP A 79 -2.30 2.97 23.11
C ASP A 79 -3.63 2.22 23.30
N LYS A 80 -4.62 2.54 22.45
CA LYS A 80 -5.94 1.89 22.47
C LYS A 80 -6.06 0.71 21.52
N ASN A 81 -5.06 0.50 20.67
CA ASN A 81 -5.02 -0.52 19.64
C ASN A 81 -6.25 -0.48 18.70
N VAL A 82 -6.59 0.72 18.21
CA VAL A 82 -7.75 0.94 17.33
C VAL A 82 -7.50 2.02 16.29
N TYR A 83 -8.15 1.88 15.13
CA TYR A 83 -8.30 2.99 14.20
C TYR A 83 -9.28 4.03 14.72
N LYS A 84 -8.98 5.29 14.40
CA LYS A 84 -9.86 6.41 14.73
C LYS A 84 -11.04 6.50 13.78
N MET A 85 -10.84 6.18 12.49
CA MET A 85 -11.86 6.27 11.45
C MET A 85 -11.49 5.48 10.18
N PRO A 86 -12.33 4.57 9.68
CA PRO A 86 -13.39 3.88 10.41
C PRO A 86 -12.77 2.88 11.39
N GLN A 87 -13.55 2.36 12.34
CA GLN A 87 -13.04 1.29 13.21
C GLN A 87 -13.05 -0.09 12.56
N ASN A 88 -13.91 -0.32 11.57
CA ASN A 88 -13.96 -1.56 10.81
C ASN A 88 -13.93 -1.27 9.31
N ALA A 89 -12.74 -1.40 8.71
CA ALA A 89 -12.54 -1.11 7.31
C ALA A 89 -13.30 -2.04 6.37
N VAL A 90 -13.28 -3.36 6.62
CA VAL A 90 -13.92 -4.33 5.73
C VAL A 90 -15.43 -4.12 5.67
N LYS A 91 -16.09 -3.93 6.82
CA LYS A 91 -17.53 -3.60 6.86
C LYS A 91 -17.83 -2.29 6.15
N THR A 92 -17.02 -1.25 6.38
CA THR A 92 -17.16 0.05 5.71
C THR A 92 -17.00 -0.07 4.20
N TYR A 93 -16.04 -0.86 3.72
CA TYR A 93 -15.90 -1.12 2.29
C TYR A 93 -17.09 -1.88 1.73
N LYS A 94 -17.58 -2.92 2.40
CA LYS A 94 -18.75 -3.69 1.94
C LYS A 94 -20.00 -2.80 1.82
N SER A 95 -20.26 -1.95 2.81
CA SER A 95 -21.41 -1.05 2.78
C SER A 95 -21.28 -0.02 1.64
N TRP A 96 -20.16 0.70 1.56
CA TRP A 96 -19.93 1.71 0.52
C TRP A 96 -19.85 1.11 -0.88
N ALA A 97 -19.26 -0.08 -1.04
CA ALA A 97 -19.23 -0.83 -2.29
C ALA A 97 -20.63 -1.18 -2.78
N SER A 98 -21.52 -1.62 -1.88
CA SER A 98 -22.90 -1.94 -2.23
C SER A 98 -23.67 -0.71 -2.73
N VAL A 99 -23.41 0.48 -2.19
CA VAL A 99 -23.96 1.75 -2.69
C VAL A 99 -23.41 2.07 -4.07
N CYS A 100 -22.10 1.93 -4.29
CA CYS A 100 -21.50 2.10 -5.62
C CYS A 100 -22.14 1.15 -6.63
N GLN A 101 -22.35 -0.11 -6.26
CA GLN A 101 -22.91 -1.13 -7.12
C GLN A 101 -24.38 -0.86 -7.48
N ALA A 102 -25.20 -0.46 -6.51
CA ALA A 102 -26.59 -0.05 -6.75
C ALA A 102 -26.71 1.12 -7.74
N ASN A 103 -25.72 2.02 -7.71
CA ASN A 103 -25.63 3.17 -8.62
C ASN A 103 -24.92 2.88 -9.95
N GLY A 104 -24.45 1.64 -10.17
CA GLY A 104 -23.72 1.28 -11.40
C GLY A 104 -22.35 1.95 -11.51
N MET A 105 -21.71 2.23 -10.38
CA MET A 105 -20.38 2.85 -10.33
C MET A 105 -19.29 1.79 -10.23
N TRP A 106 -18.21 1.96 -11.00
CA TRP A 106 -16.94 1.28 -10.71
C TRP A 106 -16.37 1.78 -9.38
N PHE A 107 -15.66 0.93 -8.64
CA PHE A 107 -14.95 1.38 -7.43
C PHE A 107 -13.60 0.68 -7.19
N THR A 108 -12.73 1.36 -6.46
CA THR A 108 -11.49 0.85 -5.85
C THR A 108 -11.53 1.04 -4.35
N CYS A 109 -10.71 0.30 -3.60
CA CYS A 109 -10.56 0.45 -2.16
C CYS A 109 -9.13 0.89 -1.83
N GLN A 110 -8.96 1.88 -0.95
CA GLN A 110 -7.66 2.38 -0.51
C GLN A 110 -7.35 1.98 0.94
N PRO A 111 -6.80 0.78 1.17
CA PRO A 111 -6.62 0.24 2.52
C PRO A 111 -5.43 0.85 3.24
N ALA A 112 -4.60 1.64 2.58
CA ALA A 112 -3.36 2.17 3.14
C ALA A 112 -3.05 3.58 2.66
N SER A 113 -2.47 4.37 3.57
CA SER A 113 -1.66 5.54 3.25
C SER A 113 -0.33 5.40 3.98
N GLY A 114 0.78 5.49 3.26
CA GLY A 114 2.08 5.10 3.81
C GLY A 114 2.13 3.60 4.16
N GLY A 115 2.93 3.27 5.17
CA GLY A 115 3.03 1.92 5.72
C GLY A 115 1.82 1.53 6.57
N HIS A 116 1.03 2.50 7.04
CA HIS A 116 -0.17 2.24 7.83
C HIS A 116 -1.29 1.67 6.95
N THR A 117 -1.83 0.50 7.31
CA THR A 117 -2.88 -0.15 6.51
C THR A 117 -3.95 -0.82 7.36
N HIS A 118 -5.21 -0.77 6.93
CA HIS A 118 -6.33 -1.48 7.55
C HIS A 118 -6.38 -2.98 7.25
N ILE A 119 -5.76 -3.42 6.15
CA ILE A 119 -5.78 -4.82 5.71
C ILE A 119 -4.34 -5.34 5.78
N GLN A 120 -4.12 -6.41 6.52
CA GLN A 120 -2.77 -6.95 6.70
C GLN A 120 -2.16 -7.42 5.37
N ASP A 121 -0.86 -7.22 5.19
CA ASP A 121 -0.18 -7.58 3.95
C ASP A 121 -0.13 -9.10 3.67
N ASP A 122 -0.48 -9.94 4.65
CA ASP A 122 -0.61 -11.40 4.51
C ASP A 122 -2.06 -11.92 4.37
N ASP A 123 -3.06 -11.04 4.41
CA ASP A 123 -4.50 -11.36 4.28
C ASP A 123 -4.99 -11.37 2.82
N LEU A 124 -4.42 -12.25 2.01
CA LEU A 124 -4.75 -12.38 0.59
C LEU A 124 -6.22 -12.77 0.34
N GLU A 125 -6.85 -13.42 1.30
CA GLU A 125 -8.24 -13.86 1.22
C GLU A 125 -9.20 -12.67 1.20
N THR A 126 -8.95 -11.64 2.01
CA THR A 126 -9.72 -10.39 1.95
C THR A 126 -9.49 -9.66 0.63
N PHE A 127 -8.24 -9.59 0.14
CA PHE A 127 -7.94 -8.98 -1.15
C PHE A 127 -8.69 -9.67 -2.31
N GLU A 128 -8.71 -11.01 -2.31
CA GLU A 128 -9.38 -11.80 -3.36
C GLU A 128 -10.91 -11.77 -3.24
N TYR A 129 -11.44 -11.67 -2.01
CA TYR A 129 -12.86 -11.60 -1.75
C TYR A 129 -13.55 -10.48 -2.53
N PHE A 130 -13.01 -9.26 -2.51
CA PHE A 130 -13.62 -8.13 -3.20
C PHE A 130 -13.72 -8.36 -4.71
N PHE A 131 -12.70 -8.97 -5.32
CA PHE A 131 -12.75 -9.34 -6.74
C PHE A 131 -13.84 -10.38 -7.03
N LYS A 132 -14.01 -11.39 -6.18
CA LYS A 132 -15.03 -12.44 -6.39
C LYS A 132 -16.45 -11.95 -6.13
N HIS A 133 -16.62 -11.08 -5.14
CA HIS A 133 -17.94 -10.67 -4.66
C HIS A 133 -18.51 -9.47 -5.43
N TYR A 134 -17.67 -8.52 -5.83
CA TYR A 134 -18.10 -7.28 -6.47
C TYR A 134 -17.62 -7.21 -7.92
N PRO A 135 -18.46 -7.48 -8.94
CA PRO A 135 -18.09 -7.38 -10.36
C PRO A 135 -17.64 -5.98 -10.80
N ASN A 136 -18.09 -4.94 -10.10
CA ASN A 136 -17.73 -3.53 -10.33
C ASN A 136 -16.51 -3.06 -9.52
N PHE A 137 -15.84 -3.95 -8.79
CA PHE A 137 -14.57 -3.66 -8.13
C PHE A 137 -13.42 -3.70 -9.15
N LEU A 138 -12.65 -2.62 -9.26
CA LEU A 138 -11.50 -2.54 -10.15
C LEU A 138 -10.18 -2.89 -9.48
N GLY A 139 -10.08 -2.79 -8.15
CA GLY A 139 -8.89 -3.20 -7.43
C GLY A 139 -8.49 -2.27 -6.29
N TRP A 140 -7.25 -2.40 -5.88
CA TRP A 140 -6.71 -1.83 -4.64
C TRP A 140 -5.85 -0.62 -4.95
N ASN A 141 -6.04 0.48 -4.21
CA ASN A 141 -5.30 1.73 -4.34
C ASN A 141 -4.40 1.95 -3.12
N TYR A 142 -3.10 2.10 -3.33
CA TYR A 142 -2.13 2.36 -2.27
C TYR A 142 -1.63 3.80 -2.38
N ALA A 143 -2.03 4.62 -1.42
CA ALA A 143 -1.65 6.02 -1.36
C ALA A 143 -0.30 6.18 -0.65
N GLU A 144 0.49 7.17 -1.09
CA GLU A 144 1.62 7.68 -0.31
C GLU A 144 2.65 6.63 0.12
N GLN A 145 3.05 5.72 -0.76
CA GLN A 145 3.95 4.62 -0.41
C GLN A 145 5.42 5.07 -0.19
N PHE A 146 5.66 6.00 0.74
CA PHE A 146 6.95 6.64 1.02
C PHE A 146 7.20 6.93 2.52
N TRP A 147 6.23 6.74 3.41
CA TRP A 147 6.34 7.07 4.85
C TRP A 147 5.62 6.05 5.74
N GLY A 148 5.87 6.06 7.06
CA GLY A 148 5.10 5.29 8.06
C GLY A 148 5.31 3.78 8.03
N PHE A 149 6.45 3.31 7.49
CA PHE A 149 6.83 1.89 7.48
C PHE A 149 7.78 1.57 8.63
N ASP A 150 7.73 0.32 9.10
CA ASP A 150 8.63 -0.22 10.12
C ASP A 150 8.54 0.54 11.48
N GLU A 151 7.39 1.13 11.81
CA GLU A 151 7.18 1.88 13.07
C GLU A 151 7.14 0.91 14.28
N PRO A 152 8.09 1.01 15.23
CA PRO A 152 8.19 0.05 16.33
C PRO A 152 6.96 0.05 17.24
N GLY A 153 6.33 -1.12 17.39
CA GLY A 153 5.17 -1.29 18.26
C GLY A 153 3.86 -0.75 17.68
N ASP A 154 3.87 -0.21 16.46
CA ASP A 154 2.65 0.18 15.77
C ASP A 154 2.17 -0.99 14.88
N MET A 155 1.11 -1.65 15.34
CA MET A 155 0.53 -2.76 14.61
C MET A 155 -0.05 -2.34 13.26
N SER A 156 -0.41 -1.07 13.06
CA SER A 156 -0.89 -0.56 11.76
C SER A 156 0.21 -0.47 10.71
N SER A 157 1.47 -0.35 11.13
CA SER A 157 2.61 -0.11 10.26
C SER A 157 3.15 -1.41 9.66
N SER A 158 2.98 -1.56 8.34
CA SER A 158 3.66 -2.60 7.57
C SER A 158 5.17 -2.38 7.55
N THR A 159 5.92 -3.48 7.40
CA THR A 159 7.32 -3.37 7.01
C THR A 159 7.45 -3.05 5.52
N GLN A 160 8.52 -2.38 5.11
CA GLN A 160 8.73 -2.12 3.68
C GLN A 160 8.81 -3.41 2.85
N SER A 161 9.46 -4.44 3.39
CA SER A 161 9.64 -5.72 2.68
C SER A 161 8.33 -6.48 2.51
N SER A 162 7.45 -6.47 3.53
CA SER A 162 6.14 -7.11 3.44
C SER A 162 5.22 -6.40 2.44
N ARG A 163 5.18 -5.07 2.43
CA ARG A 163 4.38 -4.30 1.47
C ARG A 163 4.80 -4.55 0.02
N ILE A 164 6.11 -4.52 -0.27
CA ILE A 164 6.60 -4.77 -1.63
C ILE A 164 6.30 -6.23 -2.03
N ALA A 165 6.40 -7.19 -1.10
CA ALA A 165 6.03 -8.57 -1.35
C ALA A 165 4.52 -8.77 -1.56
N LEU A 166 3.66 -7.97 -0.91
CA LEU A 166 2.23 -7.94 -1.19
C LEU A 166 1.98 -7.45 -2.63
N PHE A 167 2.60 -6.36 -3.06
CA PHE A 167 2.42 -5.86 -4.44
C PHE A 167 2.78 -6.91 -5.48
N ALA A 168 3.86 -7.68 -5.26
CA ALA A 168 4.23 -8.80 -6.12
C ALA A 168 3.14 -9.90 -6.23
N LYS A 169 2.24 -10.00 -5.25
CA LYS A 169 1.09 -10.93 -5.23
C LYS A 169 -0.19 -10.28 -5.74
N LEU A 170 -0.39 -8.98 -5.52
CA LEU A 170 -1.58 -8.26 -5.97
C LEU A 170 -1.58 -8.00 -7.48
N VAL A 171 -0.42 -7.80 -8.12
CA VAL A 171 -0.34 -7.67 -9.59
C VAL A 171 -0.89 -8.90 -10.33
N PRO A 172 -0.43 -10.15 -10.07
CA PRO A 172 -1.01 -11.33 -10.70
C PRO A 172 -2.48 -11.57 -10.30
N MET A 173 -2.89 -11.17 -9.10
CA MET A 173 -4.29 -11.26 -8.67
C MET A 173 -5.18 -10.30 -9.49
N ALA A 174 -4.76 -9.05 -9.63
CA ALA A 174 -5.44 -8.05 -10.44
C ALA A 174 -5.57 -8.53 -11.89
N HIS A 175 -4.49 -9.05 -12.48
CA HIS A 175 -4.53 -9.67 -13.81
C HIS A 175 -5.56 -10.81 -13.91
N LYS A 176 -5.57 -11.74 -12.95
CA LYS A 176 -6.49 -12.88 -12.91
C LYS A 176 -7.96 -12.46 -12.99
N TYR A 177 -8.31 -11.34 -12.35
CA TYR A 177 -9.70 -10.86 -12.25
C TYR A 177 -10.03 -9.67 -13.14
N GLY A 178 -9.08 -9.20 -13.95
CA GLY A 178 -9.25 -8.04 -14.83
C GLY A 178 -9.30 -6.68 -14.16
N GLY A 179 -8.70 -6.57 -12.99
CA GLY A 179 -8.54 -5.32 -12.27
C GLY A 179 -7.14 -4.74 -12.38
N LEU A 180 -6.81 -3.81 -11.48
CA LEU A 180 -5.52 -3.15 -11.37
C LEU A 180 -5.10 -2.93 -9.91
N LEU A 181 -3.80 -2.92 -9.67
CA LEU A 181 -3.18 -2.36 -8.48
C LEU A 181 -2.74 -0.92 -8.78
N THR A 182 -3.28 0.05 -8.05
CA THR A 182 -2.86 1.46 -8.16
C THR A 182 -1.89 1.80 -7.04
N VAL A 183 -0.75 2.42 -7.36
CA VAL A 183 0.24 2.85 -6.38
C VAL A 183 0.65 4.30 -6.67
N SER A 184 0.47 5.20 -5.70
CA SER A 184 0.90 6.59 -5.82
C SER A 184 2.17 6.88 -5.01
N PHE A 185 3.04 7.71 -5.57
CA PHE A 185 4.33 8.02 -4.98
C PHE A 185 4.70 9.51 -5.10
N CYS A 186 5.18 10.08 -4.00
CA CYS A 186 5.84 11.38 -3.91
C CYS A 186 6.74 11.42 -2.68
N GLY A 187 7.89 10.78 -2.77
CA GLY A 187 8.81 10.64 -1.65
C GLY A 187 9.95 11.65 -1.63
N ASN A 188 10.59 11.81 -0.48
CA ASN A 188 11.85 12.54 -0.33
C ASN A 188 13.05 11.57 -0.30
N ILE A 189 14.26 12.07 -0.04
CA ILE A 189 15.50 11.27 -0.15
C ILE A 189 15.50 9.98 0.69
N TRP A 190 14.93 10.02 1.90
CA TRP A 190 14.82 8.88 2.81
C TRP A 190 13.90 7.76 2.32
N SER A 191 13.11 8.02 1.27
CA SER A 191 12.12 7.09 0.71
C SER A 191 12.45 6.65 -0.71
N HIS A 192 13.64 6.96 -1.22
CA HIS A 192 14.11 6.47 -2.51
C HIS A 192 14.01 4.94 -2.68
N PRO A 193 14.29 4.11 -1.66
CA PRO A 193 14.07 2.65 -1.74
C PRO A 193 12.60 2.23 -1.95
N LEU A 194 11.64 3.16 -1.82
CA LEU A 194 10.19 2.94 -1.94
C LEU A 194 9.60 3.59 -3.19
N ASN A 195 10.39 4.28 -4.02
CA ASN A 195 9.88 4.69 -5.33
C ASN A 195 9.74 3.49 -6.27
N PRO A 196 9.08 3.62 -7.43
CA PRO A 196 8.84 2.46 -8.32
C PRO A 196 10.12 1.74 -8.78
N ASP A 197 11.19 2.48 -9.08
CA ASP A 197 12.52 1.91 -9.40
C ASP A 197 13.07 1.10 -8.21
N GLY A 198 13.05 1.69 -7.01
CA GLY A 198 13.53 1.10 -5.78
C GLY A 198 12.76 -0.16 -5.38
N MET A 199 11.42 -0.12 -5.43
CA MET A 199 10.58 -1.28 -5.12
C MET A 199 10.88 -2.47 -6.05
N MET A 200 10.99 -2.24 -7.36
CA MET A 200 11.27 -3.30 -8.34
C MET A 200 12.71 -3.81 -8.25
N LYS A 201 13.68 -2.97 -7.90
CA LYS A 201 15.07 -3.41 -7.65
C LYS A 201 15.23 -4.26 -6.40
N ARG A 202 14.48 -3.92 -5.34
CA ARG A 202 14.52 -4.64 -4.06
C ARG A 202 13.75 -5.95 -4.08
N ASN A 203 12.80 -6.09 -5.00
CA ASN A 203 11.96 -7.28 -5.08
C ASN A 203 11.84 -7.80 -6.51
N LYS A 204 12.58 -8.86 -6.80
CA LYS A 204 12.57 -9.54 -8.10
C LYS A 204 11.17 -10.04 -8.48
N ASN A 205 10.37 -10.50 -7.53
CA ASN A 205 9.03 -11.03 -7.83
C ASN A 205 8.08 -9.91 -8.27
N LEU A 206 8.20 -8.71 -7.70
CA LEU A 206 7.46 -7.55 -8.17
C LEU A 206 7.87 -7.17 -9.59
N LEU A 207 9.18 -7.07 -9.85
CA LEU A 207 9.68 -6.81 -11.20
C LEU A 207 9.17 -7.85 -12.21
N ASP A 208 9.27 -9.13 -11.89
CA ASP A 208 8.78 -10.22 -12.76
C ASP A 208 7.25 -10.15 -12.96
N ALA A 209 6.49 -9.76 -11.94
CA ALA A 209 5.05 -9.55 -12.07
C ALA A 209 4.72 -8.38 -13.01
N CYS A 210 5.42 -7.25 -12.89
CA CYS A 210 5.27 -6.09 -13.77
C CYS A 210 5.65 -6.41 -15.23
N ARG A 211 6.68 -7.23 -15.45
CA ARG A 211 7.04 -7.73 -16.79
C ARG A 211 5.93 -8.60 -17.40
N LYS A 212 5.34 -9.46 -16.57
CA LYS A 212 4.38 -10.45 -17.05
C LYS A 212 2.98 -9.86 -17.25
N TYR A 213 2.60 -8.90 -16.40
CA TYR A 213 1.25 -8.33 -16.34
C TYR A 213 1.28 -6.79 -16.25
N PRO A 214 1.89 -6.09 -17.22
CA PRO A 214 2.03 -4.64 -17.17
C PRO A 214 0.68 -3.90 -17.20
N GLU A 215 -0.42 -4.53 -17.66
CA GLU A 215 -1.77 -3.95 -17.59
C GLU A 215 -2.36 -3.92 -16.18
N ALA A 216 -1.86 -4.75 -15.26
CA ALA A 216 -2.47 -4.97 -13.95
C ALA A 216 -1.90 -4.06 -12.85
N ILE A 217 -1.02 -3.12 -13.20
CA ILE A 217 -0.44 -2.15 -12.27
C ILE A 217 -0.40 -0.75 -12.87
N LEU A 218 -0.66 0.23 -12.01
CA LEU A 218 -0.71 1.64 -12.34
C LEU A 218 0.13 2.45 -11.35
N TRP A 219 1.04 3.29 -11.85
CA TRP A 219 1.86 4.17 -11.03
C TRP A 219 1.41 5.61 -11.20
N LEU A 220 1.14 6.29 -10.09
CA LEU A 220 0.62 7.66 -10.08
C LEU A 220 1.63 8.64 -9.47
N TYR A 221 1.96 9.69 -10.22
CA TYR A 221 2.79 10.78 -9.71
C TYR A 221 1.99 11.66 -8.75
N LYS A 222 2.43 11.75 -7.49
CA LYS A 222 1.75 12.49 -6.41
C LYS A 222 2.50 13.78 -6.05
N TYR A 223 1.83 14.69 -5.33
CA TYR A 223 2.33 16.03 -5.00
C TYR A 223 2.36 16.35 -3.48
N THR A 224 2.31 15.35 -2.61
CA THR A 224 2.16 15.57 -1.15
C THR A 224 3.42 16.05 -0.47
N THR A 225 4.59 15.49 -0.81
CA THR A 225 5.84 15.98 -0.22
C THR A 225 6.24 17.30 -0.84
N SER A 226 6.84 18.17 -0.03
CA SER A 226 7.22 19.52 -0.44
C SER A 226 8.50 19.59 -1.27
N SER A 227 9.14 18.46 -1.59
CA SER A 227 10.40 18.46 -2.34
C SER A 227 10.60 17.24 -3.25
N CYS A 228 11.74 17.20 -3.96
CA CYS A 228 12.13 16.11 -4.88
C CYS A 228 11.23 15.95 -6.13
N PHE A 229 10.46 16.96 -6.52
CA PHE A 229 9.46 16.85 -7.59
C PHE A 229 9.99 16.28 -8.91
N TYR A 230 11.12 16.79 -9.42
CA TYR A 230 11.66 16.30 -10.70
C TYR A 230 12.10 14.83 -10.63
N ASN A 231 12.76 14.43 -9.54
CA ASN A 231 13.11 13.03 -9.32
C ASN A 231 11.87 12.14 -9.26
N ASN A 232 10.86 12.58 -8.51
CA ASN A 232 9.63 11.82 -8.30
C ASN A 232 8.87 11.62 -9.61
N GLU A 233 8.80 12.63 -10.47
CA GLU A 233 8.23 12.48 -11.81
C GLU A 233 9.02 11.45 -12.63
N SER A 234 10.35 11.60 -12.69
CA SER A 234 11.25 10.75 -13.47
C SER A 234 11.19 9.27 -13.11
N VAL A 235 11.10 8.93 -11.82
CA VAL A 235 11.02 7.54 -11.34
C VAL A 235 9.59 6.98 -11.37
N THR A 236 8.56 7.83 -11.41
CA THR A 236 7.17 7.39 -11.43
C THR A 236 6.64 7.14 -12.83
N ILE A 237 7.05 7.94 -13.82
CA ILE A 237 6.76 7.67 -15.24
C ILE A 237 7.59 6.50 -15.79
N ALA A 238 8.70 6.15 -15.11
CA ALA A 238 9.66 5.16 -15.57
C ALA A 238 9.07 3.78 -15.91
N PRO A 239 8.19 3.15 -15.10
CA PRO A 239 7.62 1.86 -15.43
C PRO A 239 6.79 1.88 -16.73
N PHE A 240 6.07 2.98 -16.97
CA PHE A 240 5.32 3.19 -18.21
C PHE A 240 6.25 3.29 -19.41
N ILE A 241 7.32 4.09 -19.34
CA ILE A 241 8.30 4.17 -20.44
C ILE A 241 9.00 2.82 -20.67
N ALA A 242 9.39 2.14 -19.59
CA ALA A 242 10.13 0.88 -19.63
C ALA A 242 9.33 -0.31 -20.18
N GLY A 243 8.00 -0.22 -20.26
CA GLY A 243 7.13 -1.36 -20.61
C GLY A 243 6.83 -2.30 -19.45
N LEU A 244 6.96 -1.79 -18.22
CA LEU A 244 6.64 -2.48 -16.97
C LEU A 244 5.25 -2.07 -16.42
N ALA A 245 4.62 -1.08 -17.05
CA ALA A 245 3.22 -0.72 -16.86
C ALA A 245 2.64 -0.26 -18.21
N LYS A 246 1.39 -0.62 -18.52
CA LYS A 246 0.72 -0.16 -19.76
C LYS A 246 0.17 1.24 -19.66
N ASN A 247 -0.09 1.71 -18.45
CA ASN A 247 -0.70 3.01 -18.18
C ASN A 247 0.05 3.75 -17.05
N TYR A 248 -0.17 5.06 -17.01
CA TYR A 248 0.40 6.00 -16.06
C TYR A 248 -0.68 6.99 -15.64
N GLY A 249 -0.48 7.68 -14.54
CA GLY A 249 -1.40 8.74 -14.13
C GLY A 249 -0.83 9.69 -13.12
N ILE A 250 -1.72 10.56 -12.64
CA ILE A 250 -1.41 11.64 -11.71
C ILE A 250 -2.36 11.56 -10.51
N ARG A 251 -1.80 11.72 -9.31
CA ARG A 251 -2.56 11.95 -8.09
C ARG A 251 -2.28 13.35 -7.58
N TYR A 252 -3.11 14.29 -8.00
CA TYR A 252 -2.84 15.69 -7.75
C TYR A 252 -3.18 16.07 -6.29
N ASP A 253 -2.34 16.92 -5.68
CA ASP A 253 -2.41 17.28 -4.27
C ASP A 253 -1.84 18.70 -4.02
N ASN A 254 -2.45 19.44 -3.11
CA ASN A 254 -1.98 20.75 -2.67
C ASN A 254 -1.01 20.71 -1.47
N CYS A 255 -0.88 19.56 -0.79
CA CYS A 255 -0.10 19.44 0.46
C CYS A 255 1.36 19.83 0.27
N GLY A 256 2.02 19.37 -0.79
CA GLY A 256 3.43 19.66 -1.03
C GLY A 256 3.67 21.15 -1.20
N TRP A 257 2.75 21.84 -1.89
CA TRP A 257 2.79 23.29 -2.02
C TRP A 257 2.59 24.01 -0.67
N ASN A 258 1.61 23.59 0.12
CA ASN A 258 1.36 24.21 1.43
C ASN A 258 2.53 23.97 2.40
N GLY A 259 3.08 22.76 2.43
CA GLY A 259 4.29 22.45 3.19
C GLY A 259 5.51 23.24 2.71
N ALA A 260 5.61 23.50 1.40
CA ALA A 260 6.65 24.36 0.84
C ALA A 260 6.53 25.80 1.35
N LEU A 261 5.31 26.35 1.37
CA LEU A 261 5.07 27.68 1.91
C LEU A 261 5.37 27.77 3.40
N ASP A 262 4.98 26.77 4.19
CA ASP A 262 5.30 26.71 5.61
C ASP A 262 6.82 26.69 5.85
N ALA A 263 7.58 25.96 5.02
CA ALA A 263 9.03 25.93 5.09
C ALA A 263 9.68 27.27 4.69
N LEU A 264 9.14 27.96 3.68
CA LEU A 264 9.72 29.19 3.12
C LEU A 264 9.32 30.45 3.89
N LEU A 265 8.08 30.52 4.39
CA LEU A 265 7.48 31.70 4.98
C LEU A 265 7.18 31.55 6.48
N GLY A 266 7.35 30.34 7.03
CA GLY A 266 6.90 29.99 8.37
C GLY A 266 5.39 29.69 8.43
N LYS A 267 4.98 29.00 9.48
CA LYS A 267 3.55 28.65 9.71
C LYS A 267 2.68 29.91 9.84
N ASN A 268 1.40 29.79 9.48
CA ASN A 268 0.41 30.88 9.57
C ASN A 268 0.75 32.13 8.72
N HIS A 269 1.48 31.95 7.62
CA HIS A 269 1.86 33.01 6.67
C HIS A 269 0.66 33.66 5.92
N GLY A 270 -0.56 33.13 6.09
CA GLY A 270 -1.79 33.71 5.54
C GLY A 270 -1.97 33.60 4.02
N LYS A 271 -1.12 32.82 3.35
CA LYS A 271 -1.28 32.51 1.92
C LYS A 271 -2.03 31.20 1.75
N LYS A 272 -2.74 31.05 0.64
CA LYS A 272 -3.50 29.84 0.31
C LYS A 272 -2.95 29.23 -0.98
N TYR A 273 -3.16 27.93 -1.13
CA TYR A 273 -2.92 27.24 -2.38
C TYR A 273 -3.79 27.83 -3.51
N PRO A 274 -3.20 28.36 -4.60
CA PRO A 274 -3.97 28.78 -5.76
C PRO A 274 -4.22 27.55 -6.64
N ILE A 275 -5.48 27.16 -6.79
CA ILE A 275 -5.87 25.97 -7.59
C ILE A 275 -5.26 25.93 -9.00
N ALA A 276 -5.07 27.10 -9.63
CA ALA A 276 -4.38 27.24 -10.91
C ALA A 276 -2.95 26.68 -10.96
N ALA A 277 -2.25 26.59 -9.83
CA ALA A 277 -0.90 26.04 -9.81
C ALA A 277 -0.85 24.56 -10.22
N GLY A 278 -1.95 23.82 -10.09
CA GLY A 278 -2.03 22.42 -10.50
C GLY A 278 -2.50 22.17 -11.93
N ILE A 279 -3.11 23.18 -12.56
CA ILE A 279 -3.74 23.02 -13.88
C ILE A 279 -2.68 22.70 -14.93
N GLY A 280 -1.65 23.53 -15.05
CA GLY A 280 -0.60 23.37 -16.07
C GLY A 280 0.14 22.04 -15.97
N THR A 281 0.46 21.58 -14.75
CA THR A 281 1.13 20.28 -14.56
C THR A 281 0.22 19.10 -14.82
N THR A 282 -1.07 19.20 -14.50
CA THR A 282 -2.03 18.13 -14.84
C THR A 282 -2.27 18.04 -16.35
N LEU A 283 -2.33 19.19 -17.04
CA LEU A 283 -2.34 19.25 -18.50
C LEU A 283 -1.09 18.61 -19.10
N GLU A 284 0.09 18.87 -18.52
CA GLU A 284 1.34 18.24 -18.94
C GLU A 284 1.31 16.72 -18.76
N GLN A 285 0.94 16.22 -17.56
CA GLN A 285 0.88 14.78 -17.32
C GLN A 285 -0.11 14.08 -18.26
N THR A 286 -1.24 14.72 -18.55
CA THR A 286 -2.31 14.16 -19.39
C THR A 286 -1.98 14.26 -20.87
N GLY A 287 -1.75 15.48 -21.36
CA GLY A 287 -1.62 15.79 -22.78
C GLY A 287 -0.23 15.59 -23.37
N MET A 288 0.79 15.37 -22.54
CA MET A 288 2.17 15.15 -22.98
C MET A 288 2.73 13.81 -22.51
N ASN A 289 2.47 13.40 -21.26
CA ASN A 289 3.06 12.18 -20.70
C ASN A 289 2.17 10.93 -20.79
N GLY A 290 0.98 11.05 -21.40
CA GLY A 290 0.06 9.92 -21.58
C GLY A 290 -0.62 9.46 -20.28
N GLY A 291 -0.75 10.36 -19.29
CA GLY A 291 -1.42 10.11 -18.03
C GLY A 291 -2.93 9.94 -18.22
N ALA A 292 -3.37 8.71 -18.50
CA ALA A 292 -4.77 8.36 -18.74
C ALA A 292 -5.61 8.23 -17.46
N VAL A 293 -4.99 8.30 -16.28
CA VAL A 293 -5.68 8.17 -15.00
C VAL A 293 -5.44 9.38 -14.12
N TRP A 294 -6.52 9.97 -13.61
CA TRP A 294 -6.48 11.00 -12.58
C TRP A 294 -6.95 10.40 -11.26
N ASP A 295 -6.26 10.71 -10.17
CA ASP A 295 -6.64 10.35 -8.80
C ASP A 295 -6.72 11.62 -7.94
N GLY A 296 -7.88 11.86 -7.32
CA GLY A 296 -8.13 13.06 -6.53
C GLY A 296 -8.75 14.21 -7.34
N PRO A 297 -8.64 15.48 -6.91
CA PRO A 297 -7.72 16.03 -5.90
C PRO A 297 -7.68 15.31 -4.55
N GLU A 298 -6.46 15.15 -4.01
CA GLU A 298 -6.24 14.38 -2.77
C GLU A 298 -6.95 14.95 -1.55
N LEU A 299 -6.90 16.28 -1.35
CA LEU A 299 -7.54 16.91 -0.20
C LEU A 299 -9.03 17.16 -0.47
N THR A 300 -9.77 16.05 -0.46
CA THR A 300 -11.22 15.99 -0.67
C THR A 300 -12.00 17.03 0.15
N THR A 301 -11.61 17.19 1.42
CA THR A 301 -12.17 18.17 2.39
C THR A 301 -12.03 19.64 1.99
N THR A 302 -11.23 19.97 0.97
CA THR A 302 -10.97 21.34 0.54
C THR A 302 -11.18 21.60 -0.95
N GLU A 303 -11.20 20.54 -1.78
CA GLU A 303 -11.16 20.68 -3.23
C GLU A 303 -12.24 19.91 -3.99
N ASP A 304 -12.81 18.85 -3.41
CA ASP A 304 -13.78 17.97 -4.08
C ASP A 304 -15.22 18.26 -3.63
N PHE A 305 -15.67 17.55 -2.59
CA PHE A 305 -17.02 17.62 -2.03
C PHE A 305 -16.98 18.17 -0.61
N GLN A 306 -18.04 18.86 -0.22
CA GLN A 306 -18.15 19.50 1.09
C GLN A 306 -19.48 19.19 1.74
N VAL A 307 -19.42 18.98 3.05
CA VAL A 307 -20.60 18.99 3.91
C VAL A 307 -21.13 20.42 3.99
N LEU A 308 -22.40 20.59 3.69
CA LEU A 308 -23.11 21.86 3.82
C LEU A 308 -23.93 21.89 5.11
N ASN A 309 -24.45 23.07 5.44
CA ASN A 309 -25.38 23.22 6.56
C ASN A 309 -26.56 22.25 6.45
N ASN A 310 -26.90 21.62 7.57
CA ASN A 310 -28.07 20.77 7.66
C ASN A 310 -29.35 21.56 7.33
N THR A 311 -30.32 20.88 6.72
CA THR A 311 -31.65 21.44 6.44
C THR A 311 -32.74 20.59 7.07
N THR A 312 -33.94 21.16 7.19
CA THR A 312 -35.13 20.42 7.64
C THR A 312 -35.99 20.06 6.43
N VAL A 313 -36.17 18.76 6.16
CA VAL A 313 -36.98 18.23 5.05
C VAL A 313 -38.14 17.40 5.61
N ASN A 314 -39.36 17.92 5.50
CA ASN A 314 -40.58 17.33 6.08
C ASN A 314 -40.45 17.04 7.59
N GLY A 315 -39.81 17.95 8.32
CA GLY A 315 -39.59 17.84 9.77
C GLY A 315 -38.37 17.02 10.18
N TYR A 316 -37.62 16.42 9.25
CA TYR A 316 -36.40 15.68 9.53
C TYR A 316 -35.17 16.53 9.25
N THR A 317 -34.16 16.45 10.10
CA THR A 317 -32.81 16.97 9.83
C THR A 317 -32.15 16.13 8.75
N ARG A 318 -31.60 16.79 7.73
CA ARG A 318 -30.85 16.19 6.62
C ARG A 318 -29.44 16.78 6.57
N ARG A 319 -28.44 15.90 6.53
CA ARG A 319 -27.05 16.25 6.19
C ARG A 319 -26.94 16.50 4.69
N ASN A 320 -26.47 17.68 4.31
CA ASN A 320 -26.37 18.12 2.93
C ASN A 320 -24.93 18.07 2.43
N TRP A 321 -24.79 17.91 1.12
CA TRP A 321 -23.51 17.87 0.43
C TRP A 321 -23.54 18.81 -0.78
N GLY A 322 -22.37 19.33 -1.13
CA GLY A 322 -22.14 20.13 -2.31
C GLY A 322 -20.73 19.92 -2.87
N ARG A 323 -20.41 20.61 -3.96
CA ARG A 323 -19.08 20.60 -4.57
C ARG A 323 -18.33 21.88 -4.23
N PHE A 324 -17.01 21.82 -4.13
CA PHE A 324 -16.21 23.03 -4.09
C PHE A 324 -16.20 23.71 -5.47
N PRO A 325 -16.20 25.06 -5.54
CA PRO A 325 -16.09 25.75 -6.82
C PRO A 325 -14.82 25.42 -7.63
N SER A 326 -13.74 24.99 -6.97
CA SER A 326 -12.53 24.49 -7.63
C SER A 326 -12.79 23.23 -8.45
N LEU A 327 -13.60 22.31 -7.93
CA LEU A 327 -13.96 21.08 -8.65
C LEU A 327 -14.64 21.40 -9.97
N ASP A 328 -15.59 22.34 -9.97
CA ASP A 328 -16.33 22.75 -11.17
C ASP A 328 -15.48 23.55 -12.16
N ASN A 329 -14.72 24.54 -11.68
CA ASN A 329 -14.04 25.52 -12.53
C ASN A 329 -12.62 25.12 -12.95
N ALA A 330 -12.08 24.03 -12.41
CA ALA A 330 -10.80 23.48 -12.83
C ALA A 330 -10.94 22.03 -13.30
N TRP A 331 -11.21 21.10 -12.37
CA TRP A 331 -11.01 19.66 -12.63
C TRP A 331 -12.10 19.05 -13.51
N ILE A 332 -13.39 19.26 -13.20
CA ILE A 332 -14.50 18.75 -14.03
C ILE A 332 -14.44 19.35 -15.43
N ASP A 333 -14.22 20.66 -15.54
CA ASP A 333 -14.17 21.30 -16.86
C ASP A 333 -12.97 20.84 -17.69
N MET A 334 -11.80 20.66 -17.06
CA MET A 334 -10.62 20.14 -17.75
C MET A 334 -10.79 18.67 -18.14
N PHE A 335 -11.44 17.84 -17.32
CA PHE A 335 -11.72 16.44 -17.68
C PHE A 335 -12.74 16.35 -18.83
N ARG A 336 -13.68 17.29 -18.94
CA ARG A 336 -14.54 17.41 -20.14
C ARG A 336 -13.75 17.69 -21.40
N LYS A 337 -12.61 18.38 -21.31
CA LYS A 337 -11.70 18.59 -22.45
C LYS A 337 -11.01 17.31 -22.88
N VAL A 338 -10.80 16.36 -21.98
CA VAL A 338 -10.37 15.01 -22.35
C VAL A 338 -11.49 14.31 -23.13
N ILE A 339 -12.70 14.32 -22.59
CA ILE A 339 -13.87 13.63 -23.17
C ILE A 339 -14.24 14.19 -24.55
N ASP A 340 -14.18 15.51 -24.75
CA ASP A 340 -14.57 16.16 -26.00
C ASP A 340 -13.47 16.14 -27.09
N GLY A 341 -12.28 15.60 -26.79
CA GLY A 341 -11.16 15.52 -27.75
C GLY A 341 -10.29 16.79 -27.86
N THR A 342 -10.62 17.86 -27.11
CA THR A 342 -9.78 19.08 -27.06
C THR A 342 -8.40 18.77 -26.45
N LEU A 343 -8.37 18.00 -25.36
CA LEU A 343 -7.16 17.49 -24.72
C LEU A 343 -6.93 16.04 -25.13
N TYR A 344 -6.10 15.84 -26.15
CA TYR A 344 -5.68 14.51 -26.56
C TYR A 344 -4.69 13.93 -25.55
N ILE A 345 -4.89 12.66 -25.16
CA ILE A 345 -3.96 11.88 -24.34
C ILE A 345 -3.09 11.04 -25.28
N PRO A 346 -1.76 11.27 -25.35
CA PRO A 346 -0.88 10.43 -26.15
C PRO A 346 -0.87 8.99 -25.67
N THR A 347 -0.89 8.04 -26.61
CA THR A 347 -0.71 6.62 -26.32
C THR A 347 0.70 6.35 -25.78
N ARG A 348 0.90 5.19 -25.12
CA ARG A 348 2.26 4.77 -24.72
C ARG A 348 3.25 4.74 -25.89
N GLU A 349 2.81 4.25 -27.04
CA GLU A 349 3.61 4.22 -28.26
C GLU A 349 4.06 5.62 -28.68
N GLU A 350 3.16 6.58 -28.66
CA GLU A 350 3.45 7.98 -28.97
C GLU A 350 4.39 8.63 -27.94
N VAL A 351 4.16 8.39 -26.64
CA VAL A 351 5.03 8.92 -25.58
C VAL A 351 6.45 8.37 -25.71
N VAL A 352 6.60 7.05 -25.82
CA VAL A 352 7.93 6.43 -25.99
C VAL A 352 8.57 6.84 -27.30
N GLY A 353 7.79 6.98 -28.38
CA GLY A 353 8.27 7.43 -29.69
C GLY A 353 8.84 8.86 -29.66
N LYS A 354 8.28 9.76 -28.83
CA LYS A 354 8.83 11.10 -28.63
C LYS A 354 9.99 11.16 -27.63
N THR A 355 10.12 10.21 -26.70
CA THR A 355 11.26 10.12 -25.78
C THR A 355 12.56 9.82 -26.54
N LYS A 356 13.53 10.75 -26.53
CA LYS A 356 14.81 10.59 -27.22
C LYS A 356 15.95 10.14 -26.32
N VAL A 357 15.91 10.53 -25.04
CA VAL A 357 16.91 10.18 -24.03
C VAL A 357 16.24 9.45 -22.86
N VAL A 358 16.80 8.32 -22.46
CA VAL A 358 16.42 7.57 -21.24
C VAL A 358 17.66 7.31 -20.38
N VAL A 359 17.49 7.48 -19.06
CA VAL A 359 18.50 7.11 -18.08
C VAL A 359 18.21 5.70 -17.57
N VAL A 360 19.16 4.78 -17.74
CA VAL A 360 19.10 3.44 -17.14
C VAL A 360 19.90 3.48 -15.84
N ASN A 361 19.23 3.26 -14.71
CA ASN A 361 19.85 3.24 -13.41
C ASN A 361 20.45 1.85 -13.14
N ASP A 362 21.65 1.60 -13.64
CA ASP A 362 22.37 0.32 -13.55
C ASP A 362 23.21 0.15 -12.28
N VAL A 363 23.08 1.07 -11.32
CA VAL A 363 23.85 1.08 -10.07
C VAL A 363 23.17 0.20 -9.01
N THR A 364 23.92 -0.71 -8.40
CA THR A 364 23.43 -1.69 -7.41
C THR A 364 24.08 -1.57 -6.02
N SER A 365 25.05 -0.67 -5.85
CA SER A 365 25.77 -0.43 -4.61
C SER A 365 25.91 1.08 -4.33
N GLY A 366 26.33 1.44 -3.13
CA GLY A 366 26.41 2.84 -2.68
C GLY A 366 25.17 3.29 -1.91
N SER A 367 24.95 4.61 -1.91
CA SER A 367 23.83 5.25 -1.21
C SER A 367 22.47 4.89 -1.83
N ASP A 368 21.37 5.19 -1.13
CA ASP A 368 20.04 4.95 -1.69
C ASP A 368 19.74 5.87 -2.88
N GLU A 369 20.29 7.08 -2.88
CA GLU A 369 20.31 8.00 -4.01
C GLU A 369 21.03 7.38 -5.21
N ASP A 370 22.18 6.72 -4.99
CA ASP A 370 22.93 6.03 -6.04
C ASP A 370 22.13 4.87 -6.62
N LYS A 371 21.49 4.07 -5.79
CA LYS A 371 20.78 2.86 -6.22
C LYS A 371 19.41 3.14 -6.82
N TYR A 372 18.67 4.16 -6.38
CA TYR A 372 17.23 4.26 -6.63
C TYR A 372 16.73 5.62 -7.15
N ALA A 373 17.60 6.63 -7.31
CA ALA A 373 17.16 7.98 -7.71
C ALA A 373 17.85 8.48 -8.99
N ALA A 374 17.35 9.60 -9.54
CA ALA A 374 18.14 10.46 -10.41
C ALA A 374 19.32 11.06 -9.62
N TRP A 375 20.44 11.37 -10.31
CA TRP A 375 21.50 12.16 -9.67
C TRP A 375 21.14 13.66 -9.68
N GLY A 376 21.64 14.40 -8.69
CA GLY A 376 21.10 15.72 -8.33
C GLY A 376 21.05 16.75 -9.47
N ASP A 377 22.10 16.85 -10.26
CA ASP A 377 22.20 17.85 -11.34
C ASP A 377 21.65 17.39 -12.70
N LEU A 378 20.93 16.26 -12.78
CA LEU A 378 20.38 15.74 -14.05
C LEU A 378 19.55 16.79 -14.80
N TYR A 379 18.77 17.60 -14.09
CA TYR A 379 17.84 18.57 -14.68
C TYR A 379 18.45 19.95 -14.92
N ASP A 380 19.67 20.18 -14.43
CA ASP A 380 20.36 21.48 -14.53
C ASP A 380 20.65 21.80 -16.00
N GLY A 381 20.46 23.06 -16.39
CA GLY A 381 20.59 23.51 -17.78
C GLY A 381 19.47 23.03 -18.72
N LEU A 382 18.58 22.15 -18.26
CA LEU A 382 17.44 21.63 -19.03
C LEU A 382 16.15 22.36 -18.62
N TYR A 383 15.26 21.70 -17.87
CA TYR A 383 13.96 22.26 -17.49
C TYR A 383 13.82 22.68 -16.02
N LYS A 384 14.85 22.49 -15.18
CA LYS A 384 14.82 22.98 -13.79
C LYS A 384 14.50 24.48 -13.76
N GLN A 385 13.52 24.86 -12.95
CA GLN A 385 13.05 26.23 -12.85
C GLN A 385 13.81 27.04 -11.78
N ASP A 386 14.14 28.27 -12.13
CA ASP A 386 14.73 29.27 -11.23
C ASP A 386 13.61 30.06 -10.55
N ASP A 387 12.94 29.44 -9.58
CA ASP A 387 11.81 30.00 -8.83
C ASP A 387 12.15 30.10 -7.33
N PRO A 388 11.66 31.14 -6.61
CA PRO A 388 11.86 31.27 -5.16
C PRO A 388 11.37 30.10 -4.30
N PHE A 389 10.56 29.20 -4.85
CA PHE A 389 10.26 27.94 -4.18
C PHE A 389 11.49 27.05 -4.07
N ASN A 390 12.30 26.93 -5.12
CA ASN A 390 13.54 26.17 -5.06
C ASN A 390 14.56 26.90 -4.17
N HIS A 391 15.15 26.19 -3.22
CA HIS A 391 16.21 26.70 -2.35
C HIS A 391 17.58 26.22 -2.83
N GLY A 392 18.67 26.80 -2.31
CA GLY A 392 20.04 26.36 -2.59
C GLY A 392 20.32 26.11 -4.08
N ASN A 393 20.65 24.84 -4.42
CA ASN A 393 20.90 24.42 -5.79
C ASN A 393 19.63 23.89 -6.52
N GLY A 394 18.48 23.82 -5.87
CA GLY A 394 17.23 23.33 -6.45
C GLY A 394 17.24 21.84 -6.81
N GLN A 395 18.07 21.04 -6.16
CA GLN A 395 18.19 19.59 -6.39
C GLN A 395 17.61 18.81 -5.20
N TRP A 396 16.95 17.68 -5.48
CA TRP A 396 16.36 16.80 -4.46
C TRP A 396 15.58 17.56 -3.38
N MET A 397 16.06 17.55 -2.13
CA MET A 397 15.43 18.21 -0.99
C MET A 397 15.25 19.71 -1.17
N GLU A 398 16.06 20.34 -2.01
CA GLU A 398 16.02 21.76 -2.30
C GLU A 398 15.09 22.10 -3.49
N ASN A 399 14.51 21.09 -4.14
CA ASN A 399 13.55 21.25 -5.23
C ASN A 399 12.09 21.27 -4.72
N TYR A 400 11.56 22.45 -4.40
CA TYR A 400 10.17 22.62 -3.94
C TYR A 400 9.20 23.04 -5.06
N CYS A 401 9.72 23.37 -6.25
CA CYS A 401 8.92 23.78 -7.39
C CYS A 401 8.79 22.63 -8.39
N TYR A 402 7.56 22.23 -8.68
CA TYR A 402 7.25 21.26 -9.73
C TYR A 402 7.10 21.87 -11.12
N PHE A 403 7.08 23.21 -11.26
CA PHE A 403 7.06 23.84 -12.57
C PHE A 403 8.38 23.60 -13.32
N LYS A 404 8.26 23.52 -14.63
CA LYS A 404 9.39 23.44 -15.56
C LYS A 404 9.52 24.74 -16.32
N LYS A 405 10.74 25.21 -16.54
CA LYS A 405 10.97 26.45 -17.31
C LYS A 405 10.76 26.30 -18.82
N THR A 406 10.71 25.07 -19.32
CA THR A 406 10.48 24.73 -20.72
C THR A 406 9.99 23.28 -20.84
N GLY A 407 9.15 23.01 -21.83
CA GLY A 407 8.71 21.66 -22.19
C GLY A 407 9.60 20.95 -23.21
N ARG A 408 10.65 21.62 -23.71
CA ARG A 408 11.51 21.14 -24.81
C ARG A 408 11.97 19.68 -24.70
N TYR A 409 12.30 19.23 -23.48
CA TYR A 409 12.90 17.92 -23.25
C TYR A 409 11.90 16.84 -22.79
N GLY A 410 10.65 17.22 -22.52
CA GLY A 410 9.67 16.39 -21.79
C GLY A 410 10.16 15.98 -20.40
N ALA A 411 9.44 15.06 -19.74
CA ALA A 411 9.95 14.39 -18.54
C ALA A 411 11.10 13.43 -18.90
N ILE A 412 12.21 13.47 -18.15
CA ILE A 412 13.36 12.57 -18.38
C ILE A 412 13.16 11.29 -17.55
N PRO A 413 12.93 10.11 -18.16
CA PRO A 413 12.68 8.88 -17.40
C PRO A 413 13.99 8.31 -16.82
N VAL A 414 13.91 7.83 -15.57
CA VAL A 414 14.98 7.10 -14.89
C VAL A 414 14.48 5.68 -14.60
N VAL A 415 14.88 4.74 -15.44
CA VAL A 415 14.34 3.36 -15.46
C VAL A 415 15.29 2.36 -14.84
N ASN A 416 14.73 1.28 -14.29
CA ASN A 416 15.49 0.08 -13.90
C ASN A 416 16.06 -0.62 -15.14
N GLU A 417 15.21 -0.82 -16.13
CA GLU A 417 15.51 -1.52 -17.38
C GLU A 417 14.59 -1.05 -18.52
N LEU A 418 14.85 -1.53 -19.74
CA LEU A 418 13.99 -1.36 -20.91
C LEU A 418 13.44 -2.74 -21.31
N HIS A 419 12.20 -3.03 -20.91
CA HIS A 419 11.65 -4.38 -20.94
C HIS A 419 11.25 -4.81 -22.36
N ASP A 420 10.44 -4.00 -23.04
CA ASP A 420 9.88 -4.33 -24.35
C ASP A 420 10.61 -3.66 -25.51
N ASP A 421 10.25 -4.03 -26.74
CA ASP A 421 10.93 -3.56 -27.95
C ASP A 421 10.70 -2.07 -28.21
N LEU A 422 9.53 -1.56 -27.83
CA LEU A 422 9.22 -0.13 -27.89
C LEU A 422 10.17 0.68 -26.99
N ALA A 423 10.35 0.27 -25.73
CA ALA A 423 11.28 0.92 -24.81
C ALA A 423 12.75 0.79 -25.28
N LYS A 424 13.13 -0.37 -25.82
CA LYS A 424 14.49 -0.59 -26.36
C LYS A 424 14.78 0.26 -27.60
N ALA A 425 13.75 0.69 -28.33
CA ALA A 425 13.90 1.55 -29.51
C ALA A 425 14.30 3.00 -29.16
N ILE A 426 14.27 3.40 -27.88
CA ILE A 426 14.69 4.75 -27.46
C ILE A 426 16.16 4.99 -27.93
N PRO A 427 16.42 6.07 -28.70
CA PRO A 427 17.70 6.26 -29.38
C PRO A 427 18.91 6.40 -28.44
N VAL A 428 18.79 7.25 -27.41
CA VAL A 428 19.91 7.55 -26.51
C VAL A 428 19.66 6.92 -25.15
N LYS A 429 20.50 5.95 -24.81
CA LYS A 429 20.48 5.25 -23.52
C LYS A 429 21.70 5.69 -22.72
N VAL A 430 21.47 6.27 -21.54
CA VAL A 430 22.53 6.74 -20.65
C VAL A 430 22.51 5.89 -19.39
N TYR A 431 23.55 5.09 -19.21
CA TYR A 431 23.74 4.30 -18.00
C TYR A 431 24.28 5.19 -16.88
N LYS A 432 23.64 5.16 -15.71
CA LYS A 432 23.98 6.02 -14.57
C LYS A 432 25.41 5.80 -14.10
N ALA A 433 25.91 4.56 -14.11
CA ALA A 433 27.27 4.22 -13.73
C ALA A 433 28.33 4.85 -14.66
N SER A 434 28.02 5.02 -15.96
CA SER A 434 28.93 5.59 -16.95
C SER A 434 28.58 7.02 -17.38
N ARG A 435 27.69 7.70 -16.65
CA ARG A 435 27.15 9.01 -17.05
C ARG A 435 28.22 10.09 -17.22
N THR A 436 29.28 10.07 -16.41
CA THR A 436 30.38 11.04 -16.47
C THR A 436 31.25 10.86 -17.71
N ALA A 437 31.36 9.64 -18.24
CA ALA A 437 32.03 9.39 -19.51
C ALA A 437 31.22 9.93 -20.70
N LYS A 438 29.88 9.82 -20.62
CA LYS A 438 28.95 10.34 -21.63
C LYS A 438 28.85 11.87 -21.59
N TRP A 439 28.76 12.44 -20.39
CA TRP A 439 28.65 13.87 -20.13
C TRP A 439 29.69 14.31 -19.09
N PRO A 440 30.91 14.63 -19.52
CA PRO A 440 31.98 15.07 -18.60
C PRO A 440 31.72 16.46 -18.00
N THR A 441 30.84 17.25 -18.61
CA THR A 441 30.46 18.59 -18.15
C THR A 441 28.96 18.83 -18.34
N LEU A 442 28.41 19.78 -17.57
CA LEU A 442 27.04 20.26 -17.73
C LEU A 442 26.75 20.73 -19.16
N ALA A 443 27.68 21.49 -19.76
CA ALA A 443 27.53 21.99 -21.14
C ALA A 443 27.46 20.85 -22.16
N ALA A 444 28.24 19.78 -21.98
CA ALA A 444 28.17 18.60 -22.85
C ALA A 444 26.82 17.88 -22.73
N LYS A 445 26.27 17.75 -21.52
CA LYS A 445 24.91 17.22 -21.31
C LYS A 445 23.87 18.06 -22.03
N VAL A 446 23.87 19.37 -21.81
CA VAL A 446 22.91 20.29 -22.43
C VAL A 446 23.01 20.22 -23.96
N ALA A 447 24.23 20.27 -24.53
CA ALA A 447 24.43 20.17 -25.97
C ALA A 447 23.98 18.82 -26.58
N ASP A 448 24.06 17.72 -25.81
CA ASP A 448 23.55 16.42 -26.25
C ASP A 448 22.01 16.43 -26.26
N PHE A 449 21.37 16.89 -25.18
CA PHE A 449 19.91 17.04 -25.13
C PHE A 449 19.40 18.00 -26.21
N ASP A 450 20.03 19.15 -26.41
CA ASP A 450 19.67 20.14 -27.42
C ASP A 450 19.68 19.56 -28.84
N ARG A 451 20.61 18.63 -29.11
CA ARG A 451 20.71 17.94 -30.40
C ARG A 451 19.56 16.95 -30.60
N GLN A 452 19.12 16.28 -29.54
CA GLN A 452 18.03 15.31 -29.60
C GLN A 452 16.64 15.98 -29.62
N TYR A 453 16.52 17.13 -28.98
CA TYR A 453 15.26 17.84 -28.80
C TYR A 453 15.37 19.24 -29.42
N PRO A 454 14.85 19.46 -30.63
CA PRO A 454 14.82 20.79 -31.26
C PRO A 454 14.06 21.82 -30.40
N GLU A 455 14.44 23.09 -30.52
CA GLU A 455 13.74 24.18 -29.85
C GLU A 455 12.30 24.33 -30.40
N VAL A 456 11.31 24.33 -29.50
CA VAL A 456 9.88 24.44 -29.85
C VAL A 456 9.40 25.91 -29.80
N SER A 457 9.94 26.69 -28.88
CA SER A 457 9.53 28.07 -28.62
C SER A 457 10.68 28.88 -28.03
N LYS A 458 10.66 30.19 -28.25
CA LYS A 458 11.59 31.15 -27.61
C LYS A 458 10.87 31.97 -26.56
N GLY A 459 11.49 32.15 -25.39
CA GLY A 459 10.91 32.89 -24.28
C GLY A 459 10.98 32.08 -22.99
N ASP A 460 10.16 32.48 -22.02
CA ASP A 460 10.15 31.93 -20.67
C ASP A 460 8.79 31.34 -20.24
N LEU A 461 7.82 31.28 -21.16
CA LEU A 461 6.60 30.48 -21.00
C LEU A 461 6.93 28.99 -21.19
N PHE A 462 6.33 28.12 -20.37
CA PHE A 462 6.39 26.69 -20.64
C PHE A 462 5.58 26.39 -21.90
N VAL A 463 6.21 25.72 -22.86
CA VAL A 463 5.57 25.22 -24.08
C VAL A 463 6.10 23.81 -24.34
N GLU A 464 5.20 22.84 -24.42
CA GLU A 464 5.49 21.50 -24.94
C GLU A 464 4.55 21.21 -26.11
N ARG A 465 5.11 20.65 -27.20
CA ARG A 465 4.37 20.32 -28.41
C ARG A 465 4.30 18.81 -28.59
N PHE A 466 3.10 18.32 -28.85
CA PHE A 466 2.87 16.99 -29.41
C PHE A 466 1.97 17.12 -30.64
N LYS A 467 2.55 16.88 -31.82
CA LYS A 467 1.88 17.11 -33.10
C LYS A 467 1.32 18.54 -33.17
N ASN A 468 0.03 18.72 -33.48
CA ASN A 468 -0.64 20.01 -33.54
C ASN A 468 -1.18 20.51 -32.18
N GLN A 469 -1.00 19.75 -31.10
CA GLN A 469 -1.37 20.14 -29.74
C GLN A 469 -0.16 20.73 -28.99
N LEU A 470 -0.42 21.80 -28.24
CA LEU A 470 0.51 22.44 -27.32
C LEU A 470 -0.08 22.47 -25.91
N VAL A 471 0.73 22.16 -24.91
CA VAL A 471 0.44 22.49 -23.51
C VAL A 471 1.31 23.69 -23.13
N THR A 472 0.67 24.71 -22.56
CA THR A 472 1.31 25.98 -22.22
C THR A 472 0.95 26.41 -20.81
N TYR A 473 1.90 26.94 -20.04
CA TYR A 473 1.61 27.54 -18.74
C TYR A 473 2.68 28.53 -18.29
N THR A 474 2.30 29.48 -17.45
CA THR A 474 3.23 30.39 -16.77
C THR A 474 4.03 29.62 -15.72
N PRO A 475 5.34 29.41 -15.87
CA PRO A 475 6.10 28.47 -15.04
C PRO A 475 6.62 29.13 -13.76
N TYR A 476 5.85 30.01 -13.16
CA TYR A 476 6.24 30.81 -11.99
C TYR A 476 5.27 30.62 -10.85
N THR A 477 5.81 30.36 -9.67
CA THR A 477 4.99 30.35 -8.45
C THR A 477 4.53 31.75 -8.12
N TYR A 478 3.56 31.87 -7.23
CA TYR A 478 3.09 33.20 -6.87
C TYR A 478 4.08 34.01 -6.02
N LEU A 479 5.15 33.40 -5.51
CA LEU A 479 6.24 34.10 -4.83
C LEU A 479 7.30 34.63 -5.81
N ASN A 480 7.26 34.20 -7.08
CA ASN A 480 8.13 34.77 -8.10
C ASN A 480 7.80 36.25 -8.34
N LYS A 481 8.85 37.05 -8.55
CA LYS A 481 8.73 38.47 -8.93
C LYS A 481 8.18 38.64 -10.34
N LYS A 482 8.37 37.67 -11.23
CA LYS A 482 7.76 37.66 -12.56
C LYS A 482 6.28 37.31 -12.44
N THR A 483 5.43 38.13 -13.06
CA THR A 483 3.97 37.97 -13.05
C THR A 483 3.39 37.58 -14.40
N SER A 484 4.24 37.43 -15.41
CA SER A 484 3.87 36.99 -16.74
C SER A 484 5.04 36.21 -17.37
N ALA A 485 4.72 35.39 -18.36
CA ALA A 485 5.70 34.66 -19.17
C ALA A 485 5.32 34.74 -20.65
N THR A 486 6.32 34.72 -21.53
CA THR A 486 6.13 34.89 -22.97
C THR A 486 6.71 33.75 -23.78
N ALA A 487 6.09 33.40 -24.90
CA ALA A 487 6.68 32.53 -25.91
C ALA A 487 6.38 33.01 -27.33
N ASP A 488 7.38 33.00 -28.20
CA ASP A 488 7.22 33.00 -29.65
C ASP A 488 7.35 31.56 -30.17
N ILE A 489 6.31 31.09 -30.85
CA ILE A 489 6.12 29.71 -31.30
C ILE A 489 5.95 29.72 -32.82
N PRO A 490 6.87 29.11 -33.59
CA PRO A 490 6.65 28.88 -35.01
C PRO A 490 5.41 28.00 -35.24
N LEU A 491 4.51 28.42 -36.12
CA LEU A 491 3.35 27.61 -36.49
C LEU A 491 3.81 26.51 -37.45
N LEU A 492 3.32 25.30 -37.22
CA LEU A 492 3.69 24.11 -38.03
C LEU A 492 2.53 23.61 -38.88
N TYR A 493 1.29 23.92 -38.49
CA TYR A 493 0.07 23.44 -39.15
C TYR A 493 -0.72 24.59 -39.77
N ASN A 494 -0.86 25.71 -39.06
CA ASN A 494 -1.52 26.90 -39.58
C ASN A 494 -0.64 27.62 -40.62
N THR A 495 -1.25 28.25 -41.61
CA THR A 495 -0.56 28.95 -42.71
C THR A 495 0.00 30.33 -42.33
N CYS A 496 -0.35 30.88 -41.17
CA CYS A 496 0.32 32.06 -40.59
C CYS A 496 1.76 31.71 -40.14
N ASP A 497 2.61 32.70 -39.90
CA ASP A 497 4.05 32.48 -39.66
C ASP A 497 4.33 31.97 -38.24
N SER A 498 3.78 32.65 -37.23
CA SER A 498 4.05 32.35 -35.83
C SER A 498 2.94 32.82 -34.89
N LEU A 499 2.92 32.20 -33.72
CA LEU A 499 2.07 32.52 -32.58
C LEU A 499 2.95 33.09 -31.46
N SER A 500 2.60 34.25 -30.92
CA SER A 500 3.20 34.81 -29.72
C SER A 500 2.18 34.77 -28.59
N LEU A 501 2.56 34.21 -27.45
CA LEU A 501 1.74 34.11 -26.26
C LEU A 501 2.38 34.90 -25.12
N THR A 502 1.58 35.70 -24.42
CA THR A 502 1.96 36.29 -23.12
C THR A 502 0.91 35.90 -22.11
N TYR A 503 1.25 35.01 -21.20
CA TYR A 503 0.33 34.55 -20.16
C TYR A 503 0.57 35.29 -18.85
N GLY A 504 -0.52 35.63 -18.19
CA GLY A 504 -0.53 36.17 -16.84
C GLY A 504 -0.16 35.13 -15.80
N LYS A 505 -0.15 35.58 -14.54
CA LYS A 505 0.28 34.78 -13.39
C LYS A 505 -0.60 33.54 -13.20
N LEU A 506 0.02 32.36 -13.24
CA LEU A 506 -0.64 31.06 -13.12
C LEU A 506 -1.73 30.81 -14.17
N SER A 507 -1.59 31.37 -15.37
CA SER A 507 -2.42 30.96 -16.51
C SER A 507 -1.86 29.71 -17.17
N SER A 508 -2.76 28.82 -17.59
CA SER A 508 -2.45 27.58 -18.30
C SER A 508 -3.38 27.43 -19.50
N GLY A 509 -2.96 26.68 -20.52
CA GLY A 509 -3.83 26.39 -21.64
C GLY A 509 -3.36 25.29 -22.58
N ILE A 510 -4.33 24.78 -23.33
CA ILE A 510 -4.14 23.90 -24.48
C ILE A 510 -4.30 24.75 -25.73
N VAL A 511 -3.38 24.61 -26.68
CA VAL A 511 -3.49 25.24 -27.99
C VAL A 511 -3.48 24.15 -29.06
N LYS A 512 -4.45 24.18 -29.98
CA LYS A 512 -4.56 23.23 -31.09
C LYS A 512 -4.50 23.97 -32.42
N GLU A 513 -3.49 23.67 -33.22
CA GLU A 513 -3.31 24.30 -34.52
C GLU A 513 -4.05 23.54 -35.62
N HIS A 514 -4.73 24.28 -36.48
CA HIS A 514 -5.35 23.78 -37.70
C HIS A 514 -4.90 24.67 -38.88
N ALA A 515 -5.14 24.22 -40.10
CA ALA A 515 -4.68 24.93 -41.31
C ALA A 515 -5.25 26.36 -41.44
N ASP A 516 -6.50 26.55 -41.01
CA ASP A 516 -7.32 27.77 -41.18
C ASP A 516 -7.74 28.44 -39.86
N HIS A 517 -7.41 27.84 -38.71
CA HIS A 517 -7.71 28.40 -37.39
C HIS A 517 -6.78 27.84 -36.30
N ILE A 518 -6.86 28.41 -35.11
CA ILE A 518 -6.19 27.93 -33.91
C ILE A 518 -7.18 27.98 -32.74
N ASP A 519 -7.31 26.87 -32.04
CA ASP A 519 -8.16 26.73 -30.85
C ASP A 519 -7.34 26.84 -29.57
N PHE A 520 -7.94 27.44 -28.56
CA PHE A 520 -7.36 27.66 -27.25
C PHE A 520 -8.38 27.26 -26.18
N TYR A 521 -7.96 26.41 -25.25
CA TYR A 521 -8.60 26.29 -23.94
C TYR A 521 -7.67 26.95 -22.92
N LEU A 522 -8.12 28.02 -22.28
CA LEU A 522 -7.35 28.73 -21.25
C LEU A 522 -8.03 28.58 -19.89
N ASN A 523 -7.24 28.33 -18.84
CA ASN A 523 -7.75 28.29 -17.47
C ASN A 523 -6.73 28.84 -16.48
N ASN A 524 -7.18 29.82 -15.71
CA ASN A 524 -6.43 30.47 -14.62
C ASN A 524 -7.30 30.62 -13.37
N TYR A 525 -8.26 29.71 -13.17
CA TYR A 525 -9.16 29.75 -12.02
C TYR A 525 -8.36 29.77 -10.72
N ARG A 526 -8.68 30.69 -9.82
CA ARG A 526 -7.96 30.87 -8.56
C ARG A 526 -8.92 31.04 -7.40
N THR A 527 -8.61 30.38 -6.31
CA THR A 527 -9.36 30.41 -5.05
C THR A 527 -8.87 31.51 -4.11
N ASP A 528 -7.64 31.99 -4.31
CA ASP A 528 -6.99 33.00 -3.48
C ASP A 528 -7.24 34.45 -3.96
N THR A 529 -7.88 34.63 -5.12
CA THR A 529 -8.21 35.95 -5.68
C THR A 529 -9.44 35.89 -6.58
N THR A 530 -10.16 37.00 -6.71
CA THR A 530 -11.24 37.18 -7.69
C THR A 530 -10.83 38.06 -8.87
N THR A 531 -9.58 38.53 -8.90
CA THR A 531 -9.06 39.42 -9.93
C THR A 531 -8.70 38.64 -11.19
N ALA A 532 -9.38 38.97 -12.30
CA ALA A 532 -9.06 38.42 -13.61
C ALA A 532 -7.66 38.83 -14.08
N GLN A 533 -6.92 37.90 -14.66
CA GLN A 533 -5.66 38.13 -15.35
C GLN A 533 -5.91 38.32 -16.85
N THR A 534 -4.97 38.97 -17.54
CA THR A 534 -5.01 39.13 -18.99
C THR A 534 -3.95 38.23 -19.61
N ASP A 535 -4.40 37.34 -20.48
CA ASP A 535 -3.53 36.60 -21.39
C ASP A 535 -3.61 37.25 -22.78
N GLN A 536 -2.49 37.30 -23.50
CA GLN A 536 -2.40 37.89 -24.83
C GLN A 536 -2.00 36.82 -25.84
N ILE A 537 -2.75 36.75 -26.93
CA ILE A 537 -2.51 35.88 -28.07
C ILE A 537 -2.22 36.78 -29.28
N THR A 538 -1.07 36.63 -29.93
CA THR A 538 -0.70 37.39 -31.12
C THR A 538 -0.38 36.44 -32.29
N ILE A 539 -1.13 36.54 -33.39
CA ILE A 539 -0.87 35.81 -34.63
C ILE A 539 -0.11 36.73 -35.59
N LYS A 540 1.02 36.27 -36.13
CA LYS A 540 1.86 37.01 -37.08
C LYS A 540 1.84 36.33 -38.46
N GLY A 541 1.86 37.12 -39.52
CA GLY A 541 1.87 36.61 -40.90
C GLY A 541 0.48 36.23 -41.44
N ALA A 542 -0.59 36.78 -40.85
CA ALA A 542 -1.94 36.58 -41.38
C ALA A 542 -2.11 37.39 -42.68
N SER A 543 -2.75 36.80 -43.69
CA SER A 543 -2.98 37.43 -45.00
C SER A 543 -4.04 38.54 -44.93
N GLU A 544 -5.05 38.34 -44.09
CA GLU A 544 -6.16 39.24 -43.78
C GLU A 544 -6.39 39.32 -42.27
N LYS A 545 -7.22 40.28 -41.82
CA LYS A 545 -7.56 40.43 -40.40
C LYS A 545 -8.26 39.15 -39.89
N PRO A 546 -7.69 38.43 -38.91
CA PRO A 546 -8.33 37.29 -38.26
C PRO A 546 -9.63 37.65 -37.56
N THR A 547 -10.46 36.64 -37.31
CA THR A 547 -11.67 36.76 -36.47
C THR A 547 -11.59 35.80 -35.30
N TYR A 548 -12.33 36.07 -34.23
CA TYR A 548 -12.34 35.20 -33.05
C TYR A 548 -13.74 34.90 -32.54
N THR A 549 -13.86 33.77 -31.85
CA THR A 549 -14.98 33.46 -30.95
C THR A 549 -14.45 33.25 -29.54
N LEU A 550 -15.25 33.61 -28.54
CA LEU A 550 -14.93 33.40 -27.12
C LEU A 550 -16.15 32.79 -26.43
N ALA A 551 -15.97 31.62 -25.81
CA ALA A 551 -16.99 30.93 -25.04
C ALA A 551 -16.54 30.76 -23.59
N LYS A 552 -17.30 31.36 -22.67
CA LYS A 552 -17.10 31.18 -21.22
C LYS A 552 -17.54 29.77 -20.83
N ARG A 553 -16.80 29.13 -19.94
CA ARG A 553 -17.12 27.79 -19.43
C ARG A 553 -17.33 27.84 -17.93
N ALA A 554 -18.08 26.87 -17.40
CA ALA A 554 -18.44 26.78 -15.98
C ALA A 554 -18.91 28.14 -15.42
N ALA A 555 -18.44 28.55 -14.24
CA ALA A 555 -18.66 29.89 -13.68
C ALA A 555 -17.54 30.88 -14.06
N GLY A 556 -16.73 30.57 -15.07
CA GLY A 556 -15.64 31.39 -15.57
C GLY A 556 -16.10 32.75 -16.09
N ARG A 557 -15.31 33.78 -15.84
CA ARG A 557 -15.55 35.14 -16.33
C ARG A 557 -14.47 35.49 -17.34
N ALA A 558 -14.85 35.93 -18.53
CA ALA A 558 -13.92 36.35 -19.57
C ALA A 558 -14.45 37.52 -20.41
N ALA A 559 -13.55 38.33 -20.94
CA ALA A 559 -13.79 39.35 -21.95
C ALA A 559 -12.56 39.44 -22.85
N ALA A 560 -12.74 39.83 -24.12
CA ALA A 560 -11.63 39.96 -25.06
C ALA A 560 -11.63 41.31 -25.79
N THR A 561 -10.44 41.78 -26.12
CA THR A 561 -10.20 42.99 -26.92
C THR A 561 -9.20 42.66 -28.02
N GLU A 562 -9.57 42.92 -29.27
CA GLU A 562 -8.73 42.67 -30.44
C GLU A 562 -8.06 43.93 -30.99
N THR A 563 -6.86 43.79 -31.55
CA THR A 563 -6.17 44.79 -32.36
C THR A 563 -5.58 44.14 -33.60
N TRP A 564 -5.55 44.88 -34.71
CA TRP A 564 -5.01 44.42 -36.00
C TRP A 564 -4.05 45.47 -36.56
N ASP A 565 -2.81 45.07 -36.78
CA ASP A 565 -1.79 45.85 -37.50
C ASP A 565 -1.63 45.26 -38.90
N GLU A 566 -2.24 45.92 -39.88
CA GLU A 566 -2.21 45.54 -41.29
C GLU A 566 -0.79 45.58 -41.88
N ALA A 567 0.05 46.52 -41.43
CA ALA A 567 1.40 46.69 -41.96
C ALA A 567 2.34 45.59 -41.44
N ALA A 568 2.22 45.25 -40.15
CA ALA A 568 2.96 44.15 -39.54
C ALA A 568 2.33 42.77 -39.80
N LYS A 569 1.14 42.73 -40.42
CA LYS A 569 0.32 41.51 -40.58
C LYS A 569 0.17 40.76 -39.25
N ALA A 570 -0.10 41.52 -38.19
CA ALA A 570 -0.11 41.03 -36.82
C ALA A 570 -1.47 41.31 -36.14
N TYR A 571 -2.13 40.24 -35.70
CA TYR A 571 -3.38 40.27 -34.97
C TYR A 571 -3.12 39.97 -33.50
N THR A 572 -3.64 40.77 -32.59
CA THR A 572 -3.50 40.55 -31.15
C THR A 572 -4.86 40.51 -30.47
N LEU A 573 -5.10 39.47 -29.68
CA LEU A 573 -6.27 39.30 -28.83
C LEU A 573 -5.83 39.29 -27.36
N GLN A 574 -6.33 40.24 -26.57
CA GLN A 574 -6.17 40.24 -25.12
C GLN A 574 -7.40 39.59 -24.50
N VAL A 575 -7.24 38.48 -23.79
CA VAL A 575 -8.29 37.74 -23.10
C VAL A 575 -8.14 37.98 -21.60
N LYS A 576 -9.03 38.81 -21.04
CA LYS A 576 -9.09 39.07 -19.60
C LYS A 576 -10.05 38.07 -18.95
N HIS A 577 -9.54 37.12 -18.19
CA HIS A 577 -10.34 36.04 -17.60
C HIS A 577 -9.92 35.60 -16.19
N ILE A 578 -10.87 34.98 -15.49
CA ILE A 578 -10.66 34.14 -14.32
C ILE A 578 -11.53 32.90 -14.46
N GLY A 579 -10.88 31.76 -14.61
CA GLY A 579 -11.52 30.48 -14.90
C GLY A 579 -11.47 30.07 -16.38
N PRO A 580 -12.15 28.97 -16.72
CA PRO A 580 -12.00 28.31 -18.00
C PRO A 580 -12.71 29.08 -19.13
N VAL A 581 -12.05 29.17 -20.28
CA VAL A 581 -12.55 29.83 -21.49
C VAL A 581 -12.04 29.12 -22.73
N ASP A 582 -12.92 28.92 -23.71
CA ASP A 582 -12.54 28.51 -25.06
C ASP A 582 -12.43 29.74 -25.95
N VAL A 583 -11.38 29.80 -26.76
CA VAL A 583 -11.17 30.81 -27.80
C VAL A 583 -10.78 30.12 -29.09
N THR A 584 -11.42 30.49 -30.19
CA THR A 584 -11.02 30.08 -31.54
C THR A 584 -10.65 31.32 -32.31
N ILE A 585 -9.48 31.34 -32.95
CA ILE A 585 -9.06 32.40 -33.87
C ILE A 585 -8.98 31.81 -35.27
N ARG A 586 -9.84 32.29 -36.18
CA ARG A 586 -9.77 31.94 -37.61
C ARG A 586 -8.74 32.83 -38.28
N CYS A 587 -7.68 32.22 -38.78
CA CYS A 587 -6.55 32.92 -39.37
C CYS A 587 -5.87 32.05 -40.43
N ALA A 588 -5.46 32.69 -41.52
CA ALA A 588 -4.70 32.07 -42.59
C ALA A 588 -3.60 33.03 -43.08
N GLY A 589 -2.44 32.50 -43.40
CA GLY A 589 -1.30 33.22 -43.95
C GLY A 589 -0.96 32.74 -45.35
N THR A 590 0.30 32.90 -45.75
CA THR A 590 0.78 32.54 -47.10
C THR A 590 1.75 31.37 -47.12
N ALA A 591 2.11 30.82 -45.94
CA ALA A 591 3.08 29.72 -45.88
C ALA A 591 2.51 28.44 -46.48
N THR A 592 3.29 27.80 -47.34
CA THR A 592 3.03 26.46 -47.91
C THR A 592 3.76 25.39 -47.09
N ASP A 593 3.53 24.11 -47.40
CA ASP A 593 4.28 22.98 -46.81
C ASP A 593 4.11 22.82 -45.29
N ARG A 594 2.90 23.05 -44.79
CA ARG A 594 2.52 22.81 -43.40
C ARG A 594 2.30 21.32 -43.12
N SER A 595 2.56 20.90 -41.88
CA SER A 595 2.32 19.53 -41.42
C SER A 595 0.83 19.21 -41.43
N THR A 596 0.50 17.94 -41.68
CA THR A 596 -0.85 17.38 -41.59
C THR A 596 -0.95 16.25 -40.56
N ASP A 597 0.15 15.96 -39.84
CA ASP A 597 0.19 14.95 -38.77
C ASP A 597 -0.44 15.51 -37.49
N CYS A 598 -1.77 15.51 -37.43
CA CYS A 598 -2.54 15.98 -36.28
C CYS A 598 -2.82 14.84 -35.28
N VAL A 599 -3.07 15.21 -34.02
CA VAL A 599 -3.68 14.27 -33.06
C VAL A 599 -5.13 13.98 -33.45
N ASP A 600 -5.66 12.84 -33.01
CA ASP A 600 -7.09 12.57 -33.08
C ASP A 600 -7.84 13.58 -32.20
N ASP A 601 -8.90 14.17 -32.74
CA ASP A 601 -9.80 15.12 -32.06
C ASP A 601 -11.22 14.57 -31.93
N THR A 602 -11.43 13.29 -32.26
CA THR A 602 -12.70 12.61 -32.09
C THR A 602 -13.10 12.59 -30.62
N PRO A 603 -14.30 13.08 -30.27
CA PRO A 603 -14.82 12.95 -28.92
C PRO A 603 -14.85 11.50 -28.46
N LEU A 604 -14.37 11.24 -27.24
CA LEU A 604 -14.32 9.90 -26.66
C LEU A 604 -15.71 9.31 -26.44
N THR A 605 -16.76 10.13 -26.45
CA THR A 605 -18.16 9.68 -26.37
C THR A 605 -18.60 8.77 -27.51
N ALA A 606 -17.84 8.72 -28.61
CA ALA A 606 -18.07 7.76 -29.69
C ALA A 606 -17.76 6.31 -29.30
N ASP A 607 -16.94 6.11 -28.26
CA ASP A 607 -16.42 4.82 -27.79
C ASP A 607 -16.38 4.82 -26.25
N MET A 608 -17.56 4.64 -25.66
CA MET A 608 -17.74 4.79 -24.21
C MET A 608 -17.03 3.67 -23.43
N PRO A 609 -16.43 3.98 -22.27
CA PRO A 609 -15.83 2.97 -21.41
C PRO A 609 -16.90 1.99 -20.96
N LYS A 610 -16.52 0.71 -20.85
CA LYS A 610 -17.40 -0.35 -20.34
C LYS A 610 -17.92 0.03 -18.96
N GLN A 611 -19.24 -0.01 -18.80
CA GLN A 611 -19.92 0.27 -17.53
C GLN A 611 -20.16 -1.03 -16.74
N PRO A 612 -20.33 -0.96 -15.42
CA PRO A 612 -20.72 -2.12 -14.63
C PRO A 612 -22.06 -2.69 -15.07
N GLU A 613 -22.21 -4.01 -14.93
CA GLU A 613 -23.50 -4.67 -15.12
C GLU A 613 -24.51 -4.21 -14.04
N PRO A 614 -25.82 -4.21 -14.35
CA PRO A 614 -26.86 -3.94 -13.35
C PRO A 614 -26.75 -4.85 -12.12
N TYR A 615 -27.10 -4.30 -10.96
CA TYR A 615 -27.05 -5.01 -9.70
C TYR A 615 -28.38 -4.96 -8.96
N ASP A 616 -28.85 -6.14 -8.58
CA ASP A 616 -30.10 -6.36 -7.86
C ASP A 616 -29.87 -7.02 -6.48
N GLY A 617 -28.62 -7.18 -6.05
CA GLY A 617 -28.28 -7.84 -4.78
C GLY A 617 -28.44 -6.93 -3.55
N PRO A 618 -27.94 -7.36 -2.38
CA PRO A 618 -28.01 -6.59 -1.13
C PRO A 618 -27.38 -5.20 -1.21
N VAL A 619 -28.05 -4.20 -0.64
CA VAL A 619 -27.54 -2.82 -0.49
C VAL A 619 -27.57 -2.42 0.97
N THR A 620 -26.44 -1.97 1.51
CA THR A 620 -26.30 -1.54 2.91
C THR A 620 -26.10 -0.03 2.99
N ILE A 621 -26.93 0.64 3.77
CA ILE A 621 -26.92 2.09 3.99
C ILE A 621 -26.53 2.38 5.44
N GLU A 622 -25.49 3.17 5.63
CA GLU A 622 -25.06 3.64 6.95
C GLU A 622 -26.12 4.55 7.59
N ALA A 623 -26.39 4.34 8.88
CA ALA A 623 -27.49 5.02 9.55
C ALA A 623 -27.20 6.51 9.75
N GLU A 624 -25.93 6.91 9.91
CA GLU A 624 -25.50 8.31 10.02
C GLU A 624 -25.71 9.15 8.74
N ASP A 625 -26.06 8.49 7.63
CA ASP A 625 -26.40 9.14 6.36
C ASP A 625 -27.91 9.31 6.18
N MET A 626 -28.72 8.72 7.07
CA MET A 626 -30.18 8.84 7.07
C MET A 626 -30.65 10.18 7.64
N ASP A 627 -31.81 10.65 7.17
CA ASP A 627 -32.47 11.80 7.78
C ASP A 627 -33.02 11.41 9.16
N TYR A 628 -33.06 12.35 10.10
CA TYR A 628 -33.45 12.02 11.47
C TYR A 628 -34.25 13.12 12.17
N ARG A 629 -34.97 12.75 13.23
CA ARG A 629 -35.69 13.68 14.10
C ARG A 629 -35.78 13.10 15.51
N ASN A 630 -35.71 13.96 16.53
CA ASN A 630 -35.87 13.62 17.95
C ASN A 630 -34.89 12.56 18.52
N ILE A 631 -33.83 12.22 17.79
CA ILE A 631 -32.76 11.34 18.27
C ILE A 631 -31.85 12.08 19.25
N LYS A 632 -30.98 11.37 19.96
CA LYS A 632 -29.97 11.98 20.83
C LYS A 632 -28.79 12.57 20.03
N SER A 633 -28.24 11.83 19.07
CA SER A 633 -27.14 12.34 18.23
C SER A 633 -26.98 11.56 16.93
N CYS A 634 -26.60 12.26 15.86
CA CYS A 634 -26.03 11.66 14.64
C CYS A 634 -24.52 11.64 14.80
N VAL A 635 -23.93 10.45 15.00
CA VAL A 635 -22.51 10.32 15.35
C VAL A 635 -21.72 9.97 14.09
N THR A 636 -20.90 10.90 13.62
CA THR A 636 -20.01 10.71 12.46
C THR A 636 -18.53 10.73 12.85
N ASP A 637 -18.23 10.96 14.14
CA ASP A 637 -16.88 10.95 14.70
C ASP A 637 -16.89 10.43 16.14
N PRO A 638 -17.05 9.11 16.33
CA PRO A 638 -17.24 8.53 17.64
C PRO A 638 -15.95 8.47 18.48
N TYR A 639 -14.74 8.54 17.91
CA TYR A 639 -13.49 8.18 18.62
C TYR A 639 -13.28 8.95 19.94
N TYR A 640 -13.61 10.25 19.99
CA TYR A 640 -13.44 11.06 21.20
C TYR A 640 -14.66 11.03 22.14
N VAL A 641 -15.87 10.94 21.59
CA VAL A 641 -17.13 11.11 22.34
C VAL A 641 -17.71 9.77 22.81
N TYR A 642 -17.42 8.70 22.07
CA TYR A 642 -17.80 7.31 22.33
C TYR A 642 -16.55 6.41 22.34
N PRO A 643 -15.56 6.70 23.22
CA PRO A 643 -14.23 6.10 23.16
C PRO A 643 -14.22 4.60 23.47
N ASP A 644 -15.31 4.03 23.98
CA ASP A 644 -15.43 2.60 24.31
C ASP A 644 -16.25 1.81 23.30
N MET A 645 -16.92 2.49 22.35
CA MET A 645 -17.72 1.83 21.33
C MET A 645 -16.82 1.23 20.24
N ARG A 646 -17.05 -0.04 19.93
CA ARG A 646 -16.29 -0.83 18.94
C ARG A 646 -17.16 -1.48 17.89
N GLY A 647 -16.61 -1.74 16.70
CA GLY A 647 -17.20 -2.65 15.70
C GLY A 647 -18.29 -2.08 14.78
N TYR A 648 -18.52 -0.76 14.83
CA TYR A 648 -19.40 -0.05 13.87
C TYR A 648 -18.73 0.06 12.49
N ALA A 649 -19.56 0.14 11.45
CA ALA A 649 -19.15 0.40 10.08
C ALA A 649 -19.21 1.91 9.78
N GLY A 650 -18.77 2.32 8.60
CA GLY A 650 -18.92 3.70 8.16
C GLY A 650 -18.15 4.71 9.02
N ASN A 651 -18.69 5.93 9.07
CA ASN A 651 -18.12 7.02 9.86
C ASN A 651 -18.56 6.96 11.32
N GLY A 652 -19.67 6.28 11.63
CA GLY A 652 -20.18 6.13 12.98
C GLY A 652 -21.53 5.41 13.04
N PHE A 653 -22.52 6.01 13.72
CA PHE A 653 -23.82 5.39 13.99
C PHE A 653 -24.85 6.44 14.48
N MET A 654 -26.10 6.03 14.60
CA MET A 654 -27.18 6.87 15.16
C MET A 654 -27.45 6.54 16.62
N ASP A 655 -27.26 7.53 17.51
CA ASP A 655 -27.69 7.44 18.91
C ASP A 655 -29.15 7.83 19.03
N MET A 656 -30.03 6.82 19.14
CA MET A 656 -31.47 7.01 19.19
C MET A 656 -31.94 7.61 20.52
N GLY A 657 -31.13 7.53 21.60
CA GLY A 657 -31.53 7.94 22.94
C GLY A 657 -32.78 7.21 23.45
N THR A 658 -33.46 7.78 24.44
CA THR A 658 -34.66 7.20 25.08
C THR A 658 -35.97 7.85 24.64
N ASN A 659 -35.93 8.83 23.73
CA ASN A 659 -37.13 9.51 23.26
C ASN A 659 -37.96 8.56 22.38
N THR A 660 -39.19 8.25 22.78
CA THR A 660 -40.07 7.33 22.05
C THR A 660 -40.51 7.84 20.67
N SER A 661 -40.27 9.12 20.39
CA SER A 661 -40.49 9.77 19.09
C SER A 661 -39.21 9.93 18.26
N ALA A 662 -38.07 9.37 18.71
CA ALA A 662 -36.82 9.32 17.96
C ALA A 662 -37.02 8.49 16.68
N VAL A 663 -36.68 9.08 15.54
CA VAL A 663 -37.00 8.50 14.23
C VAL A 663 -35.90 8.75 13.20
N LEU A 664 -35.61 7.72 12.42
CA LEU A 664 -34.78 7.76 11.21
C LEU A 664 -35.67 7.65 9.97
N ARG A 665 -35.27 8.29 8.87
CA ARG A 665 -35.89 8.18 7.56
C ARG A 665 -34.83 8.06 6.47
N HIS A 666 -35.00 7.10 5.58
CA HIS A 666 -34.20 6.96 4.39
C HIS A 666 -35.09 6.75 3.16
N GLU A 667 -34.72 7.36 2.04
CA GLU A 667 -35.34 7.10 0.74
C GLU A 667 -34.32 6.37 -0.12
N MET A 668 -34.65 5.15 -0.54
CA MET A 668 -33.82 4.34 -1.42
C MET A 668 -34.51 4.13 -2.76
N THR A 669 -33.74 3.98 -3.83
CA THR A 669 -34.26 3.60 -5.15
C THR A 669 -33.96 2.12 -5.40
N ILE A 670 -35.00 1.32 -5.64
CA ILE A 670 -34.92 -0.11 -5.96
C ILE A 670 -35.08 -0.28 -7.47
N ARG A 671 -34.19 -1.04 -8.11
CA ARG A 671 -34.24 -1.32 -9.55
C ARG A 671 -35.29 -2.37 -9.92
N LYS A 672 -35.48 -3.36 -9.05
CA LYS A 672 -36.36 -4.49 -9.30
C LYS A 672 -37.38 -4.62 -8.17
N ALA A 673 -38.66 -4.46 -8.46
CA ALA A 673 -39.71 -4.69 -7.48
C ALA A 673 -39.68 -6.16 -6.99
N GLY A 674 -40.02 -6.39 -5.72
CA GLY A 674 -40.02 -7.74 -5.16
C GLY A 674 -40.14 -7.75 -3.64
N ASP A 675 -40.03 -8.95 -3.07
CA ASP A 675 -39.96 -9.14 -1.62
C ASP A 675 -38.50 -9.03 -1.17
N TYR A 676 -38.28 -8.32 -0.06
CA TYR A 676 -36.97 -8.04 0.49
C TYR A 676 -36.94 -8.37 1.99
N ASN A 677 -35.82 -8.92 2.43
CA ASN A 677 -35.42 -8.96 3.83
C ASN A 677 -34.67 -7.66 4.15
N VAL A 678 -35.23 -6.86 5.05
CA VAL A 678 -34.63 -5.61 5.52
C VAL A 678 -34.08 -5.82 6.92
N THR A 679 -32.78 -5.60 7.07
CA THR A 679 -32.02 -5.91 8.28
C THR A 679 -31.47 -4.64 8.91
N ILE A 680 -31.79 -4.40 10.17
CA ILE A 680 -31.29 -3.27 10.97
C ILE A 680 -30.17 -3.79 11.87
N ARG A 681 -28.95 -3.27 11.73
CA ARG A 681 -27.83 -3.58 12.63
C ARG A 681 -27.80 -2.60 13.80
N TYR A 682 -27.75 -3.11 15.03
CA TYR A 682 -27.89 -2.30 16.24
C TYR A 682 -27.09 -2.86 17.42
N THR A 683 -26.90 -2.01 18.43
CA THR A 683 -26.47 -2.41 19.77
C THR A 683 -27.43 -1.80 20.78
N SER A 684 -27.85 -2.58 21.77
CA SER A 684 -28.87 -2.19 22.75
C SER A 684 -28.62 -2.84 24.12
N PRO A 685 -28.62 -2.07 25.22
CA PRO A 685 -28.40 -2.59 26.56
C PRO A 685 -29.58 -3.42 27.09
N LYS A 686 -30.72 -3.45 26.39
CA LYS A 686 -31.92 -4.21 26.76
C LYS A 686 -32.66 -4.68 25.51
N LYS A 687 -33.40 -5.78 25.63
CA LYS A 687 -34.37 -6.18 24.60
C LYS A 687 -35.51 -5.16 24.46
N GLY A 688 -36.08 -5.06 23.27
CA GLY A 688 -37.12 -4.08 22.95
C GLY A 688 -37.71 -4.27 21.56
N TYR A 689 -38.31 -3.21 21.01
CA TYR A 689 -38.86 -3.22 19.66
C TYR A 689 -38.79 -1.85 18.99
N LEU A 690 -38.67 -1.85 17.66
CA LEU A 690 -38.77 -0.69 16.78
C LEU A 690 -40.13 -0.73 16.06
N LYS A 691 -40.72 0.44 15.80
CA LYS A 691 -41.82 0.56 14.85
C LYS A 691 -41.25 1.00 13.50
N VAL A 692 -41.45 0.18 12.47
CA VAL A 692 -40.90 0.41 11.14
C VAL A 692 -42.02 0.63 10.13
N SER A 693 -41.86 1.62 9.25
CA SER A 693 -42.77 1.86 8.13
C SER A 693 -42.00 1.81 6.81
N LEU A 694 -42.35 0.85 5.96
CA LEU A 694 -41.81 0.65 4.62
C LEU A 694 -42.88 -0.08 3.77
N ASN A 695 -43.62 0.68 2.96
CA ASN A 695 -44.80 0.20 2.21
C ASN A 695 -45.86 -0.53 3.08
N GLY A 696 -45.92 -0.19 4.36
CA GLY A 696 -46.69 -0.85 5.41
C GLY A 696 -46.04 -0.59 6.76
N THR A 697 -46.73 -0.81 7.87
CA THR A 697 -46.18 -0.59 9.23
C THR A 697 -46.05 -1.91 9.97
N GLN A 698 -44.90 -2.14 10.62
CA GLN A 698 -44.57 -3.36 11.34
C GLN A 698 -43.88 -3.05 12.67
N THR A 699 -43.93 -4.00 13.60
CA THR A 699 -43.14 -3.99 14.84
C THR A 699 -41.99 -4.99 14.68
N VAL A 700 -40.76 -4.52 14.88
CA VAL A 700 -39.54 -5.33 14.73
C VAL A 700 -38.90 -5.49 16.11
N ASN A 701 -38.91 -6.70 16.64
CA ASN A 701 -38.30 -7.00 17.94
C ASN A 701 -36.77 -7.07 17.83
N TYR A 702 -36.10 -6.70 18.90
CA TYR A 702 -34.65 -6.81 19.02
C TYR A 702 -34.24 -7.29 20.42
N GLU A 703 -33.12 -7.98 20.48
CA GLU A 703 -32.59 -8.56 21.70
C GLU A 703 -31.60 -7.62 22.40
N GLN A 704 -31.27 -7.95 23.65
CA GLN A 704 -30.15 -7.31 24.33
C GLN A 704 -28.82 -7.73 23.67
N THR A 705 -27.90 -6.78 23.55
CA THR A 705 -26.52 -7.03 23.16
C THR A 705 -25.58 -6.90 24.35
N GLU A 706 -24.45 -7.61 24.27
CA GLU A 706 -23.31 -7.43 25.16
C GLU A 706 -22.52 -6.17 24.80
N GLN A 707 -21.51 -5.85 25.61
CA GLN A 707 -20.64 -4.71 25.35
C GLN A 707 -19.89 -4.91 24.01
N ASN A 708 -19.98 -3.90 23.12
CA ASN A 708 -19.38 -3.93 21.79
C ASN A 708 -19.87 -5.05 20.86
N GLU A 709 -20.98 -5.71 21.22
CA GLU A 709 -21.69 -6.63 20.35
C GLU A 709 -22.72 -5.85 19.52
N TRP A 710 -22.77 -6.17 18.22
CA TRP A 710 -23.78 -5.68 17.30
C TRP A 710 -24.61 -6.85 16.80
N LYS A 711 -25.93 -6.78 17.00
CA LYS A 711 -26.88 -7.76 16.49
C LYS A 711 -27.68 -7.17 15.33
N THR A 712 -28.40 -8.04 14.66
CA THR A 712 -29.31 -7.69 13.56
C THR A 712 -30.75 -7.96 13.95
N ALA A 713 -31.67 -7.14 13.43
CA ALA A 713 -33.10 -7.36 13.50
C ALA A 713 -33.67 -7.27 12.09
N THR A 714 -34.27 -8.37 11.62
CA THR A 714 -34.70 -8.51 10.22
C THR A 714 -36.22 -8.61 10.13
N PHE A 715 -36.79 -7.98 9.11
CA PHE A 715 -38.20 -8.08 8.76
C PHE A 715 -38.39 -8.12 7.24
N ALA A 716 -39.49 -8.71 6.79
CA ALA A 716 -39.82 -8.78 5.37
C ALA A 716 -40.65 -7.57 4.92
N ALA A 717 -40.37 -7.04 3.73
CA ALA A 717 -41.16 -5.98 3.10
C ALA A 717 -41.18 -6.14 1.58
N THR A 718 -42.33 -5.86 0.96
CA THR A 718 -42.43 -5.79 -0.51
C THR A 718 -42.05 -4.39 -0.97
N LEU A 719 -40.99 -4.28 -1.77
CA LEU A 719 -40.50 -3.03 -2.34
C LEU A 719 -40.98 -2.87 -3.78
N LYS A 720 -41.35 -1.64 -4.13
CA LYS A 720 -41.68 -1.29 -5.52
C LYS A 720 -40.42 -0.86 -6.26
N GLU A 721 -40.42 -1.01 -7.57
CA GLU A 721 -39.43 -0.36 -8.42
C GLU A 721 -39.48 1.16 -8.22
N GLY A 722 -38.32 1.80 -8.24
CA GLY A 722 -38.16 3.21 -7.93
C GLY A 722 -38.06 3.49 -6.43
N LYS A 723 -38.53 4.67 -6.02
CA LYS A 723 -38.32 5.20 -4.67
C LYS A 723 -39.17 4.49 -3.60
N ASN A 724 -38.53 4.05 -2.53
CA ASN A 724 -39.14 3.49 -1.33
C ASN A 724 -38.66 4.29 -0.11
N THR A 725 -39.57 4.60 0.82
CA THR A 725 -39.23 5.37 2.03
C THR A 725 -39.31 4.46 3.26
N LEU A 726 -38.18 4.25 3.90
CA LEU A 726 -38.06 3.60 5.20
C LEU A 726 -38.17 4.65 6.31
N VAL A 727 -38.96 4.35 7.35
CA VAL A 727 -39.02 5.11 8.59
C VAL A 727 -38.86 4.15 9.78
N ILE A 728 -37.86 4.37 10.63
CA ILE A 728 -37.60 3.57 11.83
C ILE A 728 -37.83 4.44 13.06
N THR A 729 -38.72 4.02 13.97
CA THR A 729 -39.04 4.77 15.21
C THR A 729 -38.70 3.94 16.45
N ASN A 730 -37.96 4.52 17.39
CA ASN A 730 -37.62 3.89 18.67
C ASN A 730 -38.77 3.99 19.69
N THR A 731 -39.89 3.31 19.41
CA THR A 731 -41.08 3.40 20.27
C THR A 731 -40.92 2.76 21.65
N SER A 732 -39.94 1.88 21.85
CA SER A 732 -39.66 1.28 23.15
C SER A 732 -38.96 2.24 24.12
N GLY A 733 -38.34 3.31 23.62
CA GLY A 733 -37.60 4.28 24.43
C GLY A 733 -36.33 3.73 25.09
N VAL A 734 -35.79 2.60 24.60
CA VAL A 734 -34.52 2.04 25.06
C VAL A 734 -33.37 2.81 24.38
N ALA A 735 -32.38 3.24 25.15
CA ALA A 735 -31.18 3.88 24.61
C ALA A 735 -30.38 2.86 23.79
N MET A 736 -30.47 2.96 22.46
CA MET A 736 -29.83 2.04 21.51
C MET A 736 -29.12 2.81 20.41
N TYR A 737 -28.16 2.15 19.74
CA TYR A 737 -27.50 2.68 18.57
C TYR A 737 -27.85 1.85 17.33
N ILE A 738 -28.07 2.52 16.20
CA ILE A 738 -28.29 1.89 14.90
C ILE A 738 -27.07 2.20 14.02
N ASP A 739 -26.45 1.15 13.47
CA ASP A 739 -25.24 1.23 12.65
C ASP A 739 -25.59 1.38 11.17
N ASN A 740 -26.33 0.42 10.61
CA ASN A 740 -26.79 0.46 9.22
C ASN A 740 -28.08 -0.33 9.01
N VAL A 741 -28.61 -0.18 7.79
CA VAL A 741 -29.73 -0.97 7.27
C VAL A 741 -29.36 -1.61 5.95
N THR A 742 -29.53 -2.92 5.85
CA THR A 742 -29.33 -3.70 4.62
C THR A 742 -30.68 -4.08 4.02
N TYR A 743 -30.83 -3.87 2.71
CA TYR A 743 -31.96 -4.32 1.91
C TYR A 743 -31.50 -5.45 0.99
N ALA A 744 -31.91 -6.68 1.26
CA ALA A 744 -31.57 -7.85 0.45
C ALA A 744 -32.82 -8.45 -0.18
N PRO A 745 -32.81 -8.83 -1.47
CA PRO A 745 -33.91 -9.61 -2.05
C PRO A 745 -34.19 -10.85 -1.19
N ALA A 746 -35.46 -11.25 -1.05
CA ALA A 746 -35.84 -12.37 -0.19
C ALA A 746 -35.19 -13.70 -0.60
N GLU A 747 -34.89 -13.85 -1.89
CA GLU A 747 -34.18 -14.99 -2.47
C GLU A 747 -32.64 -14.97 -2.29
N ALA A 748 -32.08 -13.84 -1.84
CA ALA A 748 -30.64 -13.70 -1.63
C ALA A 748 -30.18 -14.70 -0.56
N GLN A 749 -29.16 -15.49 -0.90
CA GLN A 749 -28.57 -16.43 0.04
C GLN A 749 -27.74 -15.67 1.09
N PRO A 750 -27.72 -16.13 2.35
CA PRO A 750 -26.80 -15.61 3.35
C PRO A 750 -25.37 -15.68 2.82
N GLU A 751 -24.62 -14.62 3.05
CA GLU A 751 -23.22 -14.59 2.67
C GLU A 751 -22.41 -15.60 3.52
N THR A 752 -21.52 -16.32 2.86
CA THR A 752 -20.61 -17.28 3.51
C THR A 752 -19.16 -16.89 3.27
N TYR A 753 -18.32 -17.13 4.26
CA TYR A 753 -16.92 -16.72 4.29
C TYR A 753 -16.00 -17.94 4.35
N GLY A 754 -14.82 -17.82 3.75
CA GLY A 754 -13.81 -18.89 3.65
C GLY A 754 -13.01 -19.09 4.93
N VAL A 755 -12.75 -20.36 5.25
CA VAL A 755 -11.80 -20.77 6.30
C VAL A 755 -10.56 -21.34 5.62
N THR A 756 -9.45 -20.62 5.70
CA THR A 756 -8.18 -21.03 5.11
C THR A 756 -7.17 -21.38 6.20
N ILE A 757 -6.63 -22.60 6.19
CA ILE A 757 -5.58 -23.02 7.13
C ILE A 757 -4.24 -23.00 6.40
N ARG A 758 -3.29 -22.21 6.90
CA ARG A 758 -1.92 -22.18 6.36
C ARG A 758 -1.19 -23.49 6.70
N PRO A 759 -0.33 -24.01 5.82
CA PRO A 759 0.50 -25.16 6.13
C PRO A 759 1.35 -24.94 7.38
N THR A 760 1.57 -26.00 8.14
CA THR A 760 2.36 -26.00 9.39
C THR A 760 3.27 -27.20 9.44
N GLU A 761 4.37 -27.08 10.18
CA GLU A 761 5.23 -28.19 10.56
C GLU A 761 4.74 -28.80 11.89
N HIS A 762 5.09 -30.06 12.13
CA HIS A 762 4.90 -30.76 13.41
C HIS A 762 3.45 -31.03 13.85
N GLY A 763 2.52 -30.98 12.90
CA GLY A 763 1.14 -31.38 13.09
C GLY A 763 0.26 -30.97 11.92
N THR A 764 -1.03 -31.26 12.05
CA THR A 764 -2.05 -30.88 11.08
C THR A 764 -3.27 -30.29 11.78
N VAL A 765 -3.91 -29.33 11.11
CA VAL A 765 -5.19 -28.75 11.55
C VAL A 765 -6.15 -28.79 10.38
N THR A 766 -7.38 -29.22 10.61
CA THR A 766 -8.46 -29.27 9.61
C THR A 766 -9.72 -28.63 10.18
N ALA A 767 -10.50 -27.94 9.34
CA ALA A 767 -11.80 -27.40 9.71
C ALA A 767 -12.92 -28.32 9.20
N ASP A 768 -13.99 -28.46 9.98
CA ASP A 768 -15.21 -29.17 9.58
C ASP A 768 -15.92 -28.46 8.41
N LYS A 769 -15.76 -27.14 8.30
CA LYS A 769 -16.34 -26.29 7.26
C LYS A 769 -15.27 -25.49 6.53
N GLN A 770 -15.35 -25.45 5.20
CA GLN A 770 -14.53 -24.55 4.37
C GLN A 770 -15.21 -23.20 4.12
N LEU A 771 -16.54 -23.16 4.22
CA LEU A 771 -17.36 -21.96 4.12
C LEU A 771 -18.37 -21.98 5.27
N ALA A 772 -18.57 -20.83 5.92
CA ALA A 772 -19.54 -20.67 7.00
C ALA A 772 -20.16 -19.26 6.96
N ALA A 773 -21.43 -19.13 7.34
CA ALA A 773 -22.09 -17.83 7.47
C ALA A 773 -21.65 -17.11 8.76
N GLU A 774 -21.78 -15.78 8.82
CA GLU A 774 -21.53 -15.01 10.06
C GLU A 774 -22.33 -15.61 11.23
N GLY A 775 -21.67 -15.82 12.38
CA GLY A 775 -22.31 -16.37 13.57
C GLY A 775 -22.36 -17.91 13.63
N GLU A 776 -22.06 -18.63 12.55
CA GLU A 776 -21.91 -20.08 12.61
C GLU A 776 -20.65 -20.48 13.40
N GLU A 777 -20.74 -21.55 14.19
CA GLU A 777 -19.59 -22.18 14.80
C GLU A 777 -18.83 -23.05 13.78
N VAL A 778 -17.51 -22.94 13.78
CA VAL A 778 -16.56 -23.77 13.02
C VAL A 778 -15.70 -24.56 14.00
N THR A 779 -15.56 -25.86 13.76
CA THR A 779 -14.77 -26.78 14.60
C THR A 779 -13.49 -27.19 13.90
N LEU A 780 -12.37 -27.02 14.59
CA LEU A 780 -11.03 -27.41 14.16
C LEU A 780 -10.64 -28.73 14.82
N THR A 781 -10.19 -29.69 14.01
CA THR A 781 -9.54 -30.92 14.46
C THR A 781 -8.03 -30.77 14.34
N ILE A 782 -7.32 -30.95 15.45
CA ILE A 782 -5.87 -30.80 15.56
C ILE A 782 -5.23 -32.17 15.80
N THR A 783 -4.26 -32.53 14.97
CA THR A 783 -3.48 -33.77 15.09
C THR A 783 -2.00 -33.41 15.12
N PRO A 784 -1.38 -33.27 16.31
CA PRO A 784 0.05 -33.06 16.45
C PRO A 784 0.85 -34.26 15.95
N ASP A 785 2.06 -34.02 15.44
CA ASP A 785 3.02 -35.09 15.19
C ASP A 785 3.54 -35.65 16.53
N GLU A 786 4.10 -36.87 16.50
CA GLU A 786 4.65 -37.52 17.70
C GLU A 786 5.68 -36.62 18.41
N GLY A 787 5.50 -36.42 19.71
CA GLY A 787 6.36 -35.55 20.53
C GLY A 787 6.02 -34.06 20.49
N TYR A 788 5.02 -33.63 19.73
CA TYR A 788 4.59 -32.23 19.65
C TYR A 788 3.18 -32.02 20.21
N ALA A 789 2.88 -30.77 20.54
CA ALA A 789 1.55 -30.32 20.93
C ALA A 789 1.25 -28.96 20.32
N LEU A 790 -0.04 -28.68 20.08
CA LEU A 790 -0.47 -27.36 19.65
C LEU A 790 -0.09 -26.31 20.71
N GLN A 791 0.59 -25.28 20.27
CA GLN A 791 0.95 -24.12 21.09
C GLN A 791 -0.06 -23.00 20.93
N ALA A 792 -0.39 -22.64 19.68
CA ALA A 792 -1.31 -21.55 19.38
C ALA A 792 -1.90 -21.66 17.97
N ILE A 793 -3.04 -21.00 17.73
CA ILE A 793 -3.59 -20.78 16.38
C ILE A 793 -3.78 -19.28 16.20
N ARG A 794 -2.90 -18.65 15.42
CA ARG A 794 -3.06 -17.24 15.03
C ARG A 794 -4.19 -17.13 14.01
N VAL A 795 -5.02 -16.10 14.19
CA VAL A 795 -6.13 -15.76 13.29
C VAL A 795 -5.78 -14.47 12.56
N THR A 796 -5.86 -14.48 11.24
CA THR A 796 -5.83 -13.31 10.39
C THR A 796 -7.24 -13.08 9.84
N SER A 797 -7.84 -11.95 10.20
CA SER A 797 -9.08 -11.40 9.62
C SER A 797 -9.04 -9.88 9.72
N SER A 798 -9.46 -9.21 8.64
CA SER A 798 -9.35 -7.75 8.53
C SER A 798 -10.50 -7.00 9.23
N VAL A 799 -11.59 -7.68 9.62
CA VAL A 799 -12.71 -7.10 10.39
C VAL A 799 -12.32 -6.57 11.77
N PHE A 800 -11.20 -7.01 12.37
CA PHE A 800 -10.78 -6.57 13.70
C PHE A 800 -9.34 -6.05 13.80
N PHE A 801 -8.69 -5.77 12.67
CA PHE A 801 -7.27 -5.45 12.65
C PHE A 801 -6.46 -6.39 13.55
N THR A 802 -6.55 -7.70 13.28
CA THR A 802 -6.03 -8.74 14.16
C THR A 802 -4.52 -8.93 13.97
N GLN A 803 -3.69 -7.96 14.36
CA GLN A 803 -2.34 -8.37 14.74
C GLN A 803 -2.44 -9.11 16.09
N GLN A 804 -1.93 -10.34 16.12
CA GLN A 804 -1.82 -11.19 17.32
C GLN A 804 -3.14 -11.61 17.99
N LYS A 805 -4.25 -11.73 17.24
CA LYS A 805 -5.42 -12.47 17.76
C LYS A 805 -5.18 -13.97 17.61
N TYR A 806 -5.40 -14.70 18.69
CA TYR A 806 -5.30 -16.15 18.72
C TYR A 806 -6.66 -16.74 19.06
N ILE A 807 -6.95 -17.93 18.52
CA ILE A 807 -8.02 -18.75 19.08
C ILE A 807 -7.55 -19.19 20.46
N SER A 808 -8.37 -18.95 21.48
CA SER A 808 -8.10 -19.45 22.82
C SER A 808 -8.13 -20.97 22.78
N VAL A 809 -6.97 -21.59 22.98
CA VAL A 809 -6.80 -23.04 23.02
C VAL A 809 -6.04 -23.40 24.28
N GLU A 810 -6.42 -24.51 24.93
CA GLU A 810 -5.59 -25.11 25.96
C GLU A 810 -4.37 -25.76 25.30
N GLU A 811 -3.23 -25.74 25.99
CA GLU A 811 -1.99 -26.29 25.45
C GLU A 811 -2.15 -27.80 25.21
N GLY A 812 -1.90 -28.27 23.98
CA GLY A 812 -2.16 -29.67 23.60
C GLY A 812 -3.63 -30.02 23.30
N ALA A 813 -4.49 -29.01 23.12
CA ALA A 813 -5.85 -29.24 22.63
C ALA A 813 -5.85 -29.98 21.28
N THR A 814 -6.70 -31.01 21.18
CA THR A 814 -6.95 -31.78 19.95
C THR A 814 -8.17 -31.27 19.17
N THR A 815 -8.94 -30.35 19.78
CA THR A 815 -10.07 -29.67 19.17
C THR A 815 -10.09 -28.21 19.58
N ALA A 816 -10.55 -27.33 18.69
CA ALA A 816 -10.80 -25.92 18.98
C ALA A 816 -12.01 -25.42 18.19
N THR A 817 -12.73 -24.43 18.70
CA THR A 817 -13.86 -23.83 17.97
C THR A 817 -13.71 -22.31 17.88
N PHE A 818 -14.32 -21.73 16.86
CA PHE A 818 -14.52 -20.29 16.78
C PHE A 818 -15.84 -19.97 16.07
N THR A 819 -16.42 -18.82 16.39
CA THR A 819 -17.58 -18.27 15.69
C THR A 819 -17.13 -17.50 14.46
N MET A 820 -17.69 -17.83 13.30
CA MET A 820 -17.32 -17.22 12.03
C MET A 820 -17.64 -15.71 12.06
N PRO A 821 -16.64 -14.84 11.86
CA PRO A 821 -16.89 -13.41 11.71
C PRO A 821 -17.53 -13.12 10.34
N ASP A 822 -17.88 -11.87 10.09
CA ASP A 822 -18.33 -11.42 8.77
C ASP A 822 -17.18 -11.20 7.78
N ASP A 823 -16.19 -12.10 7.78
CA ASP A 823 -14.99 -12.00 6.96
C ASP A 823 -14.38 -13.36 6.70
N ASN A 824 -13.54 -13.44 5.68
CA ASN A 824 -12.68 -14.60 5.52
C ASN A 824 -11.73 -14.72 6.72
N VAL A 825 -11.46 -15.97 7.10
CA VAL A 825 -10.57 -16.29 8.21
C VAL A 825 -9.40 -17.11 7.71
N THR A 826 -8.20 -16.62 7.98
CA THR A 826 -6.97 -17.36 7.77
C THR A 826 -6.39 -17.80 9.11
N LEU A 827 -6.12 -19.09 9.25
CA LEU A 827 -5.60 -19.72 10.46
C LEU A 827 -4.15 -20.15 10.26
N GLN A 828 -3.29 -19.82 11.22
CA GLN A 828 -1.87 -20.15 11.26
C GLN A 828 -1.55 -20.88 12.57
N PRO A 829 -1.63 -22.22 12.59
CA PRO A 829 -1.27 -23.01 13.77
C PRO A 829 0.24 -23.07 13.99
N THR A 830 0.66 -23.15 15.26
CA THR A 830 2.05 -23.42 15.67
C THR A 830 2.08 -24.56 16.69
N PHE A 831 3.09 -25.42 16.58
CA PHE A 831 3.30 -26.56 17.46
C PHE A 831 4.60 -26.40 18.25
N THR A 832 4.61 -26.87 19.49
CA THR A 832 5.79 -26.88 20.37
C THR A 832 6.21 -28.31 20.64
N ASP A 833 7.52 -28.56 20.70
CA ASP A 833 8.07 -29.87 21.02
C ASP A 833 7.95 -30.13 22.53
N ARG A 834 7.18 -31.15 22.91
CA ARG A 834 6.94 -31.57 24.30
C ARG A 834 7.98 -32.53 24.83
N THR A 835 8.78 -33.12 23.96
CA THR A 835 9.86 -34.02 24.36
C THR A 835 11.10 -33.24 24.81
N LEU A 836 11.19 -31.93 24.55
CA LEU A 836 12.42 -31.17 24.80
C LEU A 836 12.75 -31.04 26.31
N ALA A 837 13.79 -31.72 26.77
CA ALA A 837 14.34 -31.56 28.12
C ALA A 837 15.49 -30.54 28.17
N TYR A 838 16.28 -30.44 27.10
CA TYR A 838 17.34 -29.43 26.97
C TYR A 838 17.67 -29.16 25.50
N SER A 839 17.95 -27.90 25.15
CA SER A 839 18.54 -27.51 23.86
C SER A 839 19.59 -26.44 24.07
N MET A 840 20.70 -26.56 23.34
CA MET A 840 21.72 -25.53 23.27
C MET A 840 21.25 -24.37 22.36
N ASP A 841 20.72 -23.30 22.95
CA ASP A 841 20.31 -22.09 22.24
C ASP A 841 21.47 -21.07 22.12
N MET A 842 21.85 -20.75 20.87
CA MET A 842 22.88 -19.76 20.57
C MET A 842 22.33 -18.41 20.08
N GLY A 843 21.00 -18.22 20.02
CA GLY A 843 20.36 -17.03 19.44
C GLY A 843 20.91 -15.72 20.00
N ASN A 844 20.97 -15.60 21.32
CA ASN A 844 21.42 -14.39 22.03
C ASN A 844 22.86 -14.46 22.58
N VAL A 845 23.64 -15.47 22.19
CA VAL A 845 25.01 -15.63 22.68
C VAL A 845 25.97 -14.68 21.97
N GLN A 846 26.72 -13.88 22.74
CA GLN A 846 27.72 -12.95 22.23
C GLN A 846 28.99 -13.69 21.81
N ALA A 847 29.60 -13.27 20.69
CA ALA A 847 30.91 -13.77 20.28
C ALA A 847 31.95 -13.59 21.41
N GLY A 848 32.75 -14.63 21.66
CA GLY A 848 33.73 -14.63 22.75
C GLY A 848 33.21 -15.17 24.10
N THR A 849 31.91 -15.39 24.26
CA THR A 849 31.34 -16.08 25.45
C THR A 849 31.07 -17.55 25.16
N LEU A 850 30.88 -18.41 26.17
CA LEU A 850 30.32 -19.76 25.95
C LEU A 850 28.78 -19.68 25.89
N PRO A 851 28.05 -20.66 25.33
CA PRO A 851 26.61 -20.72 25.49
C PRO A 851 26.22 -20.92 26.97
N PRO A 852 25.03 -20.46 27.41
CA PRO A 852 24.59 -20.57 28.80
C PRO A 852 24.75 -21.97 29.38
N GLY A 853 25.34 -22.07 30.58
CA GLY A 853 25.56 -23.33 31.29
C GLY A 853 26.71 -24.19 30.78
N TRP A 854 27.38 -23.81 29.68
CA TRP A 854 28.54 -24.56 29.17
C TRP A 854 29.83 -24.20 29.89
N LYS A 855 30.62 -25.24 30.13
CA LYS A 855 31.96 -25.19 30.70
C LYS A 855 32.88 -26.06 29.86
N THR A 856 34.09 -25.61 29.62
CA THR A 856 35.13 -26.37 28.92
C THR A 856 36.36 -26.47 29.79
N THR A 857 37.06 -27.59 29.74
CA THR A 857 38.40 -27.77 30.29
C THR A 857 39.34 -28.06 29.14
N GLN A 858 40.30 -27.17 28.92
CA GLN A 858 41.22 -27.18 27.79
C GLN A 858 42.60 -27.74 28.23
N GLU A 859 43.63 -27.57 27.39
CA GLU A 859 44.99 -27.91 27.77
C GLU A 859 45.44 -27.21 29.07
N ASN A 860 46.34 -27.83 29.82
CA ASN A 860 46.82 -27.35 31.12
C ASN A 860 45.74 -27.20 32.22
N SER A 861 44.58 -27.86 32.06
CA SER A 861 43.45 -27.77 32.99
C SER A 861 42.82 -26.37 33.09
N GLU A 862 43.02 -25.52 32.07
CA GLU A 862 42.37 -24.21 31.99
C GLU A 862 40.86 -24.39 31.79
N VAL A 863 40.06 -23.67 32.59
CA VAL A 863 38.60 -23.73 32.56
C VAL A 863 38.05 -22.46 31.93
N HIS A 864 37.26 -22.61 30.86
CA HIS A 864 36.39 -21.55 30.36
C HIS A 864 34.95 -21.88 30.64
N GLU A 865 34.15 -20.92 31.08
CA GLU A 865 32.76 -21.15 31.44
C GLU A 865 31.90 -19.89 31.22
N TYR A 866 30.63 -20.09 30.89
CA TYR A 866 29.65 -19.00 30.84
C TYR A 866 29.49 -18.32 32.22
N PRO A 867 29.27 -16.99 32.30
CA PRO A 867 29.09 -16.01 31.22
C PRO A 867 30.36 -15.24 30.81
N ASN A 868 31.54 -15.75 31.15
CA ASN A 868 32.79 -15.01 30.96
C ASN A 868 33.10 -14.77 29.48
N LEU A 869 33.79 -13.65 29.20
CA LEU A 869 34.23 -13.26 27.86
C LEU A 869 35.71 -13.60 27.65
N TYR A 870 36.00 -14.29 26.55
CA TYR A 870 37.33 -14.79 26.21
C TYR A 870 37.78 -14.29 24.82
N SER A 871 39.04 -13.85 24.73
CA SER A 871 39.67 -13.39 23.48
C SER A 871 40.51 -14.47 22.78
N GLY A 872 40.84 -15.56 23.49
CA GLY A 872 41.52 -16.77 22.98
C GLY A 872 40.93 -18.03 23.62
N GLY A 873 41.29 -19.22 23.16
CA GLY A 873 40.76 -20.49 23.69
C GLY A 873 39.26 -20.71 23.42
N ALA A 874 38.62 -21.60 24.19
CA ALA A 874 37.23 -21.99 24.00
C ALA A 874 36.26 -20.81 24.12
N ARG A 875 35.34 -20.67 23.15
CA ARG A 875 34.39 -19.55 23.02
C ARG A 875 33.37 -19.80 21.93
N THR A 876 32.30 -19.02 21.87
CA THR A 876 31.35 -19.03 20.75
C THR A 876 31.94 -18.25 19.58
N MET A 877 31.98 -18.90 18.42
CA MET A 877 32.33 -18.31 17.13
C MET A 877 31.06 -18.08 16.30
N THR A 878 31.06 -17.05 15.45
CA THR A 878 29.89 -16.61 14.68
C THR A 878 30.25 -16.41 13.20
N GLY A 879 29.28 -16.59 12.31
CA GLY A 879 29.41 -16.28 10.86
C GLY A 879 29.34 -17.50 9.93
N PHE A 880 29.07 -18.69 10.47
CA PHE A 880 29.06 -19.93 9.71
C PHE A 880 27.79 -20.06 8.84
N GLY A 881 27.90 -20.78 7.71
CA GLY A 881 26.73 -21.22 6.95
C GLY A 881 26.22 -22.57 7.47
N GLY A 882 24.94 -22.66 7.85
CA GLY A 882 24.31 -23.89 8.38
C GLY A 882 24.12 -23.88 9.90
N TYR A 883 23.27 -24.78 10.40
CA TYR A 883 22.87 -24.86 11.82
C TYR A 883 22.42 -23.49 12.37
N GLN A 884 22.91 -23.09 13.56
CA GLN A 884 22.54 -21.84 14.22
C GLN A 884 23.38 -20.62 13.77
N GLY A 885 24.22 -20.76 12.72
CA GLY A 885 25.17 -19.73 12.28
C GLY A 885 26.28 -19.38 13.28
N LYS A 886 26.30 -20.09 14.43
CA LYS A 886 27.24 -19.99 15.54
C LYS A 886 27.66 -21.38 15.99
N ALA A 887 28.79 -21.48 16.68
CA ALA A 887 29.28 -22.73 17.25
C ALA A 887 30.06 -22.51 18.55
N LEU A 888 29.92 -23.43 19.51
CA LEU A 888 30.82 -23.49 20.65
C LEU A 888 32.15 -24.09 20.17
N TYR A 889 33.16 -23.24 20.04
CA TYR A 889 34.53 -23.68 19.81
C TYR A 889 35.13 -24.13 21.14
N TRP A 890 35.70 -25.33 21.19
CA TRP A 890 36.62 -25.74 22.25
C TRP A 890 37.84 -26.42 21.65
N ARG A 891 38.93 -26.42 22.41
CA ARG A 891 40.15 -27.15 22.04
C ARG A 891 40.62 -28.04 23.17
N ASN A 892 40.98 -29.27 22.84
CA ASN A 892 41.48 -30.30 23.76
C ASN A 892 40.53 -30.57 24.95
N GLY A 893 40.82 -31.62 25.72
CA GLY A 893 40.10 -31.90 26.98
C GLY A 893 38.61 -32.19 26.78
N LYS A 894 37.72 -31.31 27.27
CA LYS A 894 36.27 -31.56 27.27
C LYS A 894 35.42 -30.29 27.27
N ALA A 895 34.18 -30.42 26.77
CA ALA A 895 33.11 -29.44 26.87
C ALA A 895 31.88 -30.09 27.53
N GLU A 896 31.31 -29.41 28.51
CA GLU A 896 30.33 -29.96 29.44
C GLU A 896 29.16 -28.99 29.66
N TYR A 897 27.96 -29.54 29.77
CA TYR A 897 26.75 -28.84 30.18
C TYR A 897 26.12 -29.54 31.38
N GLY A 898 25.51 -28.80 32.31
CA GLY A 898 24.88 -29.32 33.52
C GLY A 898 25.73 -29.20 34.80
N LEU A 899 26.96 -28.67 34.69
CA LEU A 899 27.89 -28.52 35.82
C LEU A 899 27.74 -27.20 36.60
N GLN A 900 27.11 -26.19 36.00
CA GLN A 900 26.95 -24.89 36.65
C GLN A 900 25.68 -24.91 37.49
N GLU A 901 25.75 -24.39 38.72
CA GLU A 901 24.64 -24.37 39.67
C GLU A 901 23.40 -23.65 39.12
N ASP A 902 23.60 -22.59 38.32
CA ASP A 902 22.53 -21.84 37.64
C ASP A 902 21.94 -22.57 36.41
N TYR A 903 22.56 -23.66 35.95
CA TYR A 903 22.21 -24.38 34.71
C TYR A 903 22.36 -25.91 34.84
N PRO A 904 21.64 -26.56 35.78
CA PRO A 904 21.66 -28.02 35.87
C PRO A 904 20.91 -28.66 34.69
N LEU A 905 21.32 -29.85 34.28
CA LEU A 905 20.49 -30.72 33.42
C LEU A 905 19.71 -31.68 34.32
N THR A 906 18.60 -31.21 34.87
CA THR A 906 17.74 -32.02 35.73
C THR A 906 16.82 -32.90 34.88
N LEU A 907 16.95 -34.22 35.00
CA LEU A 907 16.14 -35.19 34.28
C LEU A 907 15.33 -36.05 35.25
N ALA A 908 14.08 -36.35 34.90
CA ALA A 908 13.26 -37.32 35.63
C ALA A 908 13.59 -38.76 35.17
N ALA A 909 13.17 -39.77 35.94
CA ALA A 909 13.29 -41.16 35.48
C ALA A 909 12.49 -41.38 34.19
N GLY A 910 13.13 -41.92 33.16
CA GLY A 910 12.56 -42.09 31.82
C GLY A 910 13.60 -42.43 30.75
N ASN A 911 13.14 -42.62 29.52
CA ASN A 911 13.95 -42.84 28.34
C ASN A 911 14.19 -41.51 27.62
N TYR A 912 15.44 -41.22 27.28
CA TYR A 912 15.82 -39.98 26.62
C TYR A 912 16.70 -40.25 25.41
N LYS A 913 16.82 -39.25 24.55
CA LYS A 913 17.72 -39.23 23.40
C LYS A 913 18.53 -37.93 23.40
N LEU A 914 19.86 -38.04 23.39
CA LEU A 914 20.76 -36.93 23.14
C LEU A 914 21.08 -36.85 21.64
N SER A 915 20.78 -35.73 21.00
CA SER A 915 21.15 -35.44 19.61
C SER A 915 22.22 -34.36 19.57
N TYR A 916 23.25 -34.52 18.73
CA TYR A 916 24.33 -33.54 18.64
C TYR A 916 25.04 -33.55 17.28
N ALA A 917 25.59 -32.40 16.90
CA ALA A 917 26.39 -32.24 15.69
C ALA A 917 27.66 -31.45 15.99
N CYS A 918 28.81 -31.97 15.57
CA CYS A 918 30.11 -31.36 15.82
C CYS A 918 30.98 -31.37 14.55
N ALA A 919 31.48 -30.20 14.18
CA ALA A 919 32.43 -29.99 13.09
C ALA A 919 33.84 -29.76 13.64
N ALA A 920 34.85 -29.86 12.78
CA ALA A 920 36.22 -29.49 13.14
C ALA A 920 36.47 -28.02 12.80
N TRP A 921 37.09 -27.27 13.70
CA TRP A 921 37.60 -25.94 13.37
C TRP A 921 38.81 -26.04 12.43
N LYS A 922 39.76 -26.91 12.79
CA LYS A 922 40.93 -27.29 11.99
C LYS A 922 41.27 -28.77 12.23
N GLY A 923 41.91 -29.39 11.24
CA GLY A 923 42.41 -30.76 11.33
C GLY A 923 41.30 -31.81 11.22
N SER A 924 41.50 -32.94 11.92
CA SER A 924 40.54 -34.06 11.94
C SER A 924 40.38 -34.64 13.34
N PRO A 925 40.05 -33.78 14.33
CA PRO A 925 39.96 -34.19 15.72
C PRO A 925 38.78 -35.16 15.94
N LYS A 926 38.90 -35.97 16.99
CA LYS A 926 37.94 -37.02 17.34
C LYS A 926 37.38 -36.79 18.73
N TYR A 927 36.09 -37.04 18.92
CA TYR A 927 35.41 -36.85 20.19
C TYR A 927 34.49 -38.04 20.51
N ALA A 928 34.18 -38.21 21.79
CA ALA A 928 33.09 -39.06 22.25
C ALA A 928 32.18 -38.25 23.18
N VAL A 929 30.90 -38.62 23.23
CA VAL A 929 29.89 -37.93 24.03
C VAL A 929 29.34 -38.87 25.07
N SER A 930 29.15 -38.40 26.30
CA SER A 930 28.54 -39.19 27.36
C SER A 930 27.57 -38.39 28.19
N ILE A 931 26.54 -39.07 28.70
CA ILE A 931 25.71 -38.58 29.79
C ILE A 931 26.27 -39.14 31.09
N ILE A 932 26.53 -38.27 32.06
CA ILE A 932 27.16 -38.59 33.34
C ILE A 932 26.21 -38.20 34.48
N ASP A 933 26.08 -39.06 35.48
CA ASP A 933 25.30 -38.77 36.70
C ASP A 933 26.10 -37.95 37.74
N ASP A 934 25.42 -37.50 38.80
CA ASP A 934 25.99 -36.73 39.92
C ASP A 934 27.17 -37.41 40.64
N SER A 935 27.28 -38.74 40.53
CA SER A 935 28.40 -39.53 41.06
C SER A 935 29.63 -39.57 40.15
N GLY A 936 29.53 -38.97 38.96
CA GLY A 936 30.58 -39.00 37.94
C GLY A 936 30.57 -40.26 37.08
N LYS A 937 29.52 -41.09 37.15
CA LYS A 937 29.41 -42.32 36.37
C LYS A 937 28.70 -42.06 35.05
N SER A 938 29.29 -42.54 33.96
CA SER A 938 28.65 -42.50 32.64
C SER A 938 27.46 -43.47 32.59
N ILE A 939 26.27 -42.95 32.29
CA ILE A 939 25.04 -43.74 32.10
C ILE A 939 24.76 -44.04 30.62
N ALA A 940 25.37 -43.29 29.71
CA ALA A 940 25.44 -43.57 28.29
C ALA A 940 26.68 -42.92 27.67
N ALA A 941 27.23 -43.54 26.63
CA ALA A 941 28.38 -43.03 25.89
C ALA A 941 28.28 -43.40 24.39
N SER A 942 28.68 -42.47 23.53
CA SER A 942 28.79 -42.68 22.10
C SER A 942 30.07 -43.45 21.75
N ALA A 943 30.12 -44.00 20.52
CA ALA A 943 31.39 -44.34 19.91
C ALA A 943 32.22 -43.07 19.66
N THR A 944 33.53 -43.23 19.44
CA THR A 944 34.38 -42.11 19.01
C THR A 944 34.01 -41.69 17.58
N HIS A 945 33.71 -40.42 17.40
CA HIS A 945 33.39 -39.80 16.10
C HIS A 945 34.50 -38.86 15.66
N SER A 946 34.71 -38.75 14.35
CA SER A 946 35.48 -37.64 13.77
C SER A 946 34.59 -36.40 13.66
N ALA A 947 35.11 -35.24 14.05
CA ALA A 947 34.43 -33.97 13.85
C ALA A 947 34.56 -33.56 12.38
N THR A 948 33.42 -33.48 11.68
CA THR A 948 33.36 -33.15 10.25
C THR A 948 32.11 -32.31 9.97
N PRO A 949 32.14 -31.40 8.97
CA PRO A 949 33.25 -31.06 8.10
C PRO A 949 34.33 -30.24 8.83
N ASN A 950 35.46 -29.99 8.17
CA ASN A 950 36.53 -29.14 8.68
C ASN A 950 36.36 -27.71 8.13
N ALA A 951 36.25 -26.73 9.02
CA ALA A 951 36.07 -25.31 8.70
C ALA A 951 37.37 -24.62 8.22
N ASN A 952 38.51 -25.32 8.25
CA ASN A 952 39.84 -24.84 7.86
C ASN A 952 40.24 -23.51 8.51
N GLY A 953 39.78 -23.26 9.73
CA GLY A 953 40.06 -22.03 10.46
C GLY A 953 39.30 -20.80 9.99
N SER A 954 38.19 -20.96 9.26
CA SER A 954 37.37 -19.86 8.77
C SER A 954 36.02 -19.79 9.46
N THR A 955 35.69 -18.63 10.04
CA THR A 955 34.38 -18.35 10.63
C THR A 955 33.26 -18.20 9.60
N THR A 956 33.58 -18.14 8.30
CA THR A 956 32.60 -18.06 7.19
C THR A 956 32.37 -19.42 6.51
N ALA A 957 32.93 -20.50 7.05
CA ALA A 957 32.78 -21.83 6.48
C ALA A 957 31.31 -22.31 6.48
N ASN A 958 30.93 -23.05 5.44
CA ASN A 958 29.66 -23.77 5.40
C ASN A 958 29.83 -25.14 6.09
N ILE A 959 29.17 -25.30 7.22
CA ILE A 959 29.24 -26.49 8.09
C ILE A 959 27.95 -27.31 8.08
N THR A 960 27.01 -27.01 7.17
CA THR A 960 25.73 -27.73 7.02
C THR A 960 25.91 -29.24 6.84
N GLY A 961 27.05 -29.68 6.29
CA GLY A 961 27.38 -31.10 6.12
C GLY A 961 27.76 -31.84 7.41
N ALA A 962 27.75 -31.20 8.58
CA ALA A 962 28.03 -31.88 9.83
C ALA A 962 26.98 -32.95 10.10
N LYS A 963 27.41 -34.14 10.52
CA LYS A 963 26.49 -35.24 10.79
C LYS A 963 25.84 -35.07 12.16
N LEU A 964 24.51 -35.12 12.20
CA LEU A 964 23.73 -35.27 13.43
C LEU A 964 23.83 -36.71 13.93
N TYR A 965 24.31 -36.88 15.17
CA TYR A 965 24.35 -38.16 15.87
C TYR A 965 23.29 -38.20 16.95
N GLU A 966 22.82 -39.41 17.27
CA GLU A 966 21.86 -39.67 18.33
C GLU A 966 22.41 -40.71 19.31
N LEU A 967 22.22 -40.46 20.60
CA LEU A 967 22.61 -41.34 21.70
C LEU A 967 21.38 -41.56 22.60
N PRO A 968 20.69 -42.72 22.50
CA PRO A 968 19.62 -43.07 23.42
C PRO A 968 20.20 -43.40 24.81
N PHE A 969 19.50 -43.01 25.87
CA PHE A 969 19.90 -43.29 27.25
C PHE A 969 18.69 -43.40 28.18
N VAL A 970 18.87 -44.06 29.32
CA VAL A 970 17.81 -44.27 30.31
C VAL A 970 18.22 -43.63 31.63
N VAL A 971 17.39 -42.72 32.13
CA VAL A 971 17.51 -42.14 33.46
C VAL A 971 16.72 -43.01 34.42
N LYS A 972 17.40 -43.66 35.37
CA LYS A 972 16.75 -44.55 36.35
C LYS A 972 16.29 -43.83 37.61
N THR A 973 16.99 -42.75 37.97
CA THR A 973 16.74 -41.96 39.17
C THR A 973 16.66 -40.52 38.74
N ALA A 974 15.62 -39.80 39.16
CA ALA A 974 15.53 -38.37 38.89
C ALA A 974 16.70 -37.63 39.56
N GLY A 975 17.33 -36.69 38.87
CA GLY A 975 18.49 -35.96 39.38
C GLY A 975 19.16 -35.11 38.32
N ASP A 976 20.30 -34.52 38.68
CA ASP A 976 21.10 -33.70 37.78
C ASP A 976 22.12 -34.56 37.02
N TYR A 977 22.23 -34.29 35.73
CA TYR A 977 23.09 -35.00 34.80
C TYR A 977 24.04 -34.02 34.10
N ILE A 978 25.07 -34.56 33.45
CA ILE A 978 26.05 -33.79 32.70
C ILE A 978 26.14 -34.35 31.29
N ILE A 979 26.01 -33.50 30.29
CA ILE A 979 26.39 -33.83 28.91
C ILE A 979 27.87 -33.51 28.79
N GLN A 980 28.70 -34.50 28.46
CA GLN A 980 30.14 -34.33 28.31
C GLN A 980 30.57 -34.72 26.90
N PHE A 981 31.17 -33.77 26.19
CA PHE A 981 31.95 -34.00 24.99
C PHE A 981 33.42 -34.10 25.39
N MET A 982 34.04 -35.23 25.10
CA MET A 982 35.44 -35.50 25.46
C MET A 982 36.28 -35.68 24.21
N ASP A 983 37.43 -35.02 24.17
CA ASP A 983 38.46 -35.22 23.17
C ASP A 983 39.02 -36.65 23.26
N LYS A 984 39.05 -37.34 22.11
CA LYS A 984 39.55 -38.70 21.92
C LYS A 984 40.59 -38.77 20.80
N THR A 985 41.15 -37.63 20.42
CA THR A 985 42.19 -37.54 19.39
C THR A 985 43.51 -38.10 19.96
N PRO A 986 44.07 -39.18 19.39
CA PRO A 986 45.28 -39.81 19.91
C PRO A 986 46.57 -39.05 19.55
N GLU A 987 46.52 -38.20 18.53
CA GLU A 987 47.64 -37.37 18.11
C GLU A 987 47.96 -36.29 19.17
N GLY A 988 49.17 -35.74 19.16
CA GLY A 988 49.53 -34.60 20.02
C GLY A 988 49.28 -33.26 19.31
N GLY A 989 49.02 -32.20 20.08
CA GLY A 989 48.80 -30.85 19.55
C GLY A 989 47.42 -30.30 19.90
N TYR A 990 46.99 -29.26 19.18
CA TYR A 990 45.67 -28.68 19.37
C TYR A 990 44.60 -29.47 18.61
N HIS A 991 43.54 -29.88 19.32
CA HIS A 991 42.40 -30.60 18.77
C HIS A 991 41.17 -29.71 18.85
N GLU A 992 40.69 -29.21 17.72
CA GLU A 992 39.83 -28.02 17.70
C GLU A 992 38.43 -28.35 17.14
N PHE A 993 37.42 -28.25 18.00
CA PHE A 993 36.05 -28.68 17.74
C PHE A 993 35.10 -27.49 17.63
N LEU A 994 33.99 -27.70 16.93
CA LEU A 994 32.87 -26.77 16.80
C LEU A 994 31.58 -27.53 17.10
N LEU A 995 31.03 -27.39 18.29
CA LEU A 995 29.71 -27.93 18.60
C LEU A 995 28.62 -26.99 18.09
N LEU A 996 27.79 -27.53 17.22
CA LEU A 996 26.82 -26.79 16.42
C LEU A 996 25.40 -26.94 16.96
N GLU A 997 25.12 -28.11 17.53
CA GLU A 997 23.82 -28.48 18.05
C GLU A 997 23.99 -29.51 19.16
N CYS A 998 23.19 -29.40 20.21
CA CYS A 998 23.13 -30.34 21.31
C CYS A 998 21.73 -30.26 21.94
N ARG A 999 21.03 -31.38 21.98
CA ARG A 999 19.62 -31.46 22.36
C ARG A 999 19.33 -32.75 23.12
N VAL A 1000 18.60 -32.67 24.23
CA VAL A 1000 18.07 -33.83 24.96
C VAL A 1000 16.55 -33.83 24.84
N ASN A 1001 16.00 -34.96 24.40
CA ASN A 1001 14.57 -35.19 24.29
C ASN A 1001 14.15 -36.37 25.18
N ASP A 1002 13.07 -36.22 25.95
CA ASP A 1002 12.33 -37.28 26.64
C ASP A 1002 11.48 -38.05 25.64
N THR A 1003 11.83 -39.32 25.44
CA THR A 1003 11.18 -40.22 24.48
C THR A 1003 9.99 -40.97 25.06
N ASP A 1004 9.70 -40.82 26.36
CA ASP A 1004 8.54 -41.41 27.02
C ASP A 1004 7.29 -40.52 26.95
N VAL A 1005 7.44 -39.26 26.49
CA VAL A 1005 6.32 -38.33 26.28
C VAL A 1005 5.51 -38.77 25.05
N SER A 1006 4.62 -39.73 25.24
CA SER A 1006 3.51 -39.99 24.32
C SER A 1006 2.57 -38.78 24.29
N SER A 1007 1.84 -38.59 23.19
CA SER A 1007 0.96 -37.46 22.85
C SER A 1007 -0.25 -37.24 23.79
N GLY A 1008 -0.15 -37.59 25.07
CA GLY A 1008 -1.17 -37.43 26.09
C GLY A 1008 -0.73 -36.41 27.14
N ILE A 1009 -1.66 -35.53 27.50
CA ILE A 1009 -1.53 -34.45 28.48
C ILE A 1009 -0.73 -34.89 29.72
N ALA A 1010 0.45 -34.32 29.90
CA ALA A 1010 1.18 -34.31 31.16
C ALA A 1010 1.34 -32.85 31.60
N GLU A 1011 0.92 -32.57 32.83
CA GLU A 1011 0.97 -31.25 33.46
C GLU A 1011 2.33 -30.56 33.28
N THR A 1012 2.29 -29.30 32.85
CA THR A 1012 3.42 -28.38 32.88
C THR A 1012 4.08 -28.35 34.25
N ARG A 1013 5.31 -28.85 34.36
CA ARG A 1013 6.24 -28.39 35.38
C ARG A 1013 6.92 -27.12 34.86
N GLN A 1014 6.46 -25.96 35.32
CA GLN A 1014 7.25 -24.75 35.27
C GLN A 1014 8.51 -24.95 36.12
N ALA A 1015 9.69 -24.87 35.51
CA ALA A 1015 10.87 -24.43 36.26
C ALA A 1015 10.69 -22.93 36.52
N THR A 1016 10.36 -22.55 37.75
CA THR A 1016 10.46 -21.16 38.20
C THR A 1016 11.93 -20.77 38.21
N VAL A 1017 12.41 -20.16 37.13
CA VAL A 1017 13.68 -19.44 37.14
C VAL A 1017 13.46 -18.14 37.91
N ALA A 1018 14.33 -17.82 38.88
CA ALA A 1018 14.23 -16.55 39.58
C ALA A 1018 14.61 -15.38 38.64
N PRO A 1019 13.97 -14.21 38.77
CA PRO A 1019 14.38 -13.04 37.99
C PRO A 1019 15.84 -12.66 38.27
N GLY A 1020 16.62 -12.38 37.22
CA GLY A 1020 17.98 -11.91 37.37
C GLY A 1020 18.00 -10.42 37.73
N ILE A 1021 18.73 -10.05 38.78
CA ILE A 1021 18.92 -8.64 39.17
C ILE A 1021 20.23 -8.15 38.57
N TYR A 1022 20.23 -6.99 37.93
CA TYR A 1022 21.39 -6.42 37.26
C TYR A 1022 21.58 -4.95 37.64
N SER A 1023 22.82 -4.48 37.63
CA SER A 1023 23.15 -3.06 37.71
C SER A 1023 22.74 -2.34 36.42
N VAL A 1024 22.69 -1.00 36.44
CA VAL A 1024 22.49 -0.20 35.22
C VAL A 1024 23.62 -0.32 34.19
N THR A 1025 24.77 -0.87 34.59
CA THR A 1025 25.89 -1.19 33.69
C THR A 1025 25.83 -2.63 33.15
N GLY A 1026 24.78 -3.39 33.51
CA GLY A 1026 24.53 -4.74 33.00
C GLY A 1026 25.21 -5.87 33.77
N MET A 1027 25.79 -5.61 34.95
CA MET A 1027 26.39 -6.66 35.79
C MET A 1027 25.34 -7.32 36.67
N LYS A 1028 25.24 -8.66 36.66
CA LYS A 1028 24.31 -9.41 37.54
C LYS A 1028 24.70 -9.18 39.00
N MET A 1029 23.70 -8.99 39.87
CA MET A 1029 23.86 -8.72 41.29
C MET A 1029 23.04 -9.75 42.09
N GLU A 1030 23.55 -10.13 43.25
CA GLU A 1030 22.92 -11.15 44.11
C GLU A 1030 21.69 -10.62 44.86
N SER A 1031 21.54 -9.30 44.98
CA SER A 1031 20.40 -8.64 45.62
C SER A 1031 20.19 -7.22 45.08
N LEU A 1032 19.03 -6.64 45.38
CA LEU A 1032 18.74 -5.25 45.02
C LEU A 1032 19.65 -4.29 45.81
N ALA A 1033 20.34 -3.40 45.09
CA ALA A 1033 21.16 -2.36 45.69
C ALA A 1033 20.41 -1.01 45.76
N PRO A 1034 20.72 -0.12 46.73
CA PRO A 1034 20.19 1.24 46.73
C PRO A 1034 20.52 1.97 45.42
N GLY A 1035 19.49 2.45 44.71
CA GLY A 1035 19.60 2.98 43.34
C GLY A 1035 18.74 2.20 42.34
N ILE A 1036 19.00 2.40 41.03
CA ILE A 1036 18.26 1.71 39.96
C ILE A 1036 18.86 0.33 39.72
N ASN A 1037 18.01 -0.68 39.75
CA ASN A 1037 18.30 -2.07 39.42
C ASN A 1037 17.51 -2.43 38.16
N ILE A 1038 18.04 -3.33 37.35
CA ILE A 1038 17.35 -3.91 36.20
C ILE A 1038 17.01 -5.34 36.57
N ILE A 1039 15.73 -5.65 36.76
CA ILE A 1039 15.25 -7.02 36.95
C ILE A 1039 14.90 -7.58 35.58
N VAL A 1040 15.49 -8.72 35.22
CA VAL A 1040 15.19 -9.47 34.01
C VAL A 1040 14.40 -10.70 34.42
N MET A 1041 13.15 -10.74 34.00
CA MET A 1041 12.25 -11.86 34.28
C MET A 1041 12.61 -13.06 33.38
N PRO A 1042 12.23 -14.30 33.75
CA PRO A 1042 12.52 -15.51 32.96
C PRO A 1042 12.02 -15.48 31.51
N ASN A 1043 10.99 -14.69 31.23
CA ASN A 1043 10.45 -14.45 29.89
C ASN A 1043 11.22 -13.38 29.09
N GLY A 1044 12.34 -12.87 29.62
CA GLY A 1044 13.16 -11.83 28.99
C GLY A 1044 12.70 -10.39 29.24
N GLU A 1045 11.56 -10.19 29.91
CA GLU A 1045 11.01 -8.87 30.22
C GLU A 1045 11.94 -8.13 31.22
N LYS A 1046 12.33 -6.88 30.89
CA LYS A 1046 13.23 -6.08 31.73
C LYS A 1046 12.46 -4.98 32.45
N ARG A 1047 12.57 -4.92 33.78
CA ARG A 1047 11.96 -3.89 34.62
C ARG A 1047 13.02 -3.10 35.38
N LYS A 1048 12.90 -1.77 35.39
CA LYS A 1048 13.75 -0.91 36.23
C LYS A 1048 13.11 -0.75 37.61
N VAL A 1049 13.82 -1.19 38.65
CA VAL A 1049 13.37 -1.11 40.04
C VAL A 1049 14.31 -0.19 40.80
N MET A 1050 13.78 0.93 41.30
CA MET A 1050 14.55 1.85 42.14
C MET A 1050 14.35 1.51 43.62
N VAL A 1051 15.43 1.16 44.32
CA VAL A 1051 15.43 0.95 45.77
C VAL A 1051 15.96 2.20 46.46
N ARG A 1052 15.13 2.83 47.29
CA ARG A 1052 15.52 4.00 48.10
C ARG A 1052 16.30 3.52 49.34
N ARG A 1053 17.23 4.35 49.83
CA ARG A 1053 18.01 4.08 51.04
C ARG A 1053 17.13 3.94 52.26
#